data_AF-A0A957C936-F1
#
_entry.id   AF-A0A957C936-F1
#
_cell.length_a   1.000
_cell.length_b   1.000
_cell.length_c   1.000
_cell.angle_alpha   90.00
_cell.angle_beta   90.00
_cell.angle_gamma   90.00
#
_symmetry.space_group_name_H-M   'P 1'
#
loop_
_entity.id
_entity.type
_entity.pdbx_description
1 polymer ?
#
loop_
_entity_poly.entity_id
_entity_poly.type
_entity_poly.pdbx_seq_one_letter_code
_entity_poly.pdbx_strand_id
1 'polypeptide(L)'
;MNRGASEPNRSRFTIITILMVLLTAIVALLPGETAVATAELATANSQKIDPALQVIIAEQADTTIPVIVQKSGDSNQAEQLLVQLGGSVSQTYPIINGFAAQISSNAVYQFPAAESVAYISLDTEVETSDKVETLNLLENPGFESGFAGWGVYGFATISGDAYAGANALETNTEAYQLLPVASGETIVFSVWAKQNGDPSWSGVGLYFYDINGYFITENVVEIRSNNYAHYINEYQVPSQAAYVMARVWTEGHHGSIIIDEASLSLTSPAVPSQSDAFLPNSSLAATNLLENSSFENNLYDWYTYGIVRINTSTVYNGAKSAQLSRGYASIDQIFDIQPNQTYTLTGWYQMESGVNWGQAWVGFYDANWKFLTSVYYNLENATEFSPLKLSGIAPPQAAHVDVWLGKDGRGKLYLDDLSLEMGDTVAADAVNMLDNGDFVNGQKYWGYWGSTDRLTVVNESPVDDTSLKISGDANGNGVWQELLAEPDMEYTYTGFLKLVDTYSRFYGFSYYPSNRWAIVSLKYLDENHNFISESYNEIQLTDSWLPFQVSGLAPAGTAYVDAVAWITGCSGCDLYVDDLAVTAVSTQAQPNDYLQVTGVDQLHDLGIDGSGITVAVLDSGINTNALRKATKADFSVDLSAPSGDVNGHGTFMAGLISGGATDAYGNPMAVAPGAEVISVQVLDKHGKGNTSSVIAGLDWILANKDTYNIRVVNMSLSGAVTDAYWNNPINQAVERLWAEGIVVVAAAGNTGPDAGSITTPGNDPFVITVGAFTDNYSPLYLNDDYVPPFSASGPSEAGFIKPDVLAPGAHLLMYVGDDSDYAQTYPQLRRSGGWYQGSGTSAATAVTSGIVALMLDANPDLTPNQVKYRLMTTARPSVNSDGSLAASVFQQGAGRIWAPEAVLGNDQGEANLGMVPGEAYVGPVVYDETRGGYALVDANRDLLPEGQDFFWDGGNYWAGGNYWAGGNYWAGGNYWAGG
;
A
#
# COMPACT_ATOMS: atom_id res chain seq x y z
N MET A 1 29.48 16.70 -23.54
CA MET A 1 30.37 16.03 -22.55
C MET A 1 29.47 15.45 -21.49
N ASN A 2 29.66 14.20 -21.11
CA ASN A 2 28.59 13.40 -20.50
C ASN A 2 28.65 13.43 -18.96
N ARG A 3 27.50 13.62 -18.31
CA ARG A 3 27.18 13.27 -16.92
C ARG A 3 25.75 12.71 -16.88
N GLY A 4 25.27 12.21 -15.75
CA GLY A 4 23.90 11.64 -15.64
C GLY A 4 23.69 10.21 -16.15
N ALA A 5 24.64 9.29 -15.94
CA ALA A 5 24.35 7.85 -15.96
C ALA A 5 25.43 7.08 -15.19
N SER A 6 25.01 6.08 -14.42
CA SER A 6 25.88 5.25 -13.56
C SER A 6 26.85 4.39 -14.38
N GLU A 7 28.02 4.07 -13.81
CA GLU A 7 29.08 3.35 -14.53
C GLU A 7 28.73 1.92 -14.99
N PRO A 8 27.87 1.12 -14.30
CA PRO A 8 27.53 -0.24 -14.75
C PRO A 8 26.93 -0.29 -16.15
N ASN A 9 25.91 0.52 -16.45
CA ASN A 9 25.18 0.44 -17.72
C ASN A 9 25.98 1.06 -18.88
N ARG A 10 26.83 2.06 -18.62
CA ARG A 10 27.78 2.57 -19.62
C ARG A 10 28.78 1.52 -20.09
N SER A 11 29.15 0.56 -19.23
CA SER A 11 30.07 -0.52 -19.62
C SER A 11 29.46 -1.40 -20.71
N ARG A 12 28.20 -1.85 -20.55
CA ARG A 12 27.57 -2.88 -21.39
C ARG A 12 27.47 -2.47 -22.87
N PHE A 13 26.85 -1.34 -23.17
CA PHE A 13 26.74 -0.85 -24.56
C PHE A 13 28.10 -0.47 -25.18
N THR A 14 29.02 0.08 -24.38
CA THR A 14 30.37 0.41 -24.85
C THR A 14 31.17 -0.86 -25.18
N ILE A 15 31.03 -1.92 -24.38
CA ILE A 15 31.66 -3.23 -24.60
C ILE A 15 31.13 -3.88 -25.88
N ILE A 16 29.82 -3.88 -26.12
CA ILE A 16 29.22 -4.42 -27.37
C ILE A 16 29.78 -3.68 -28.60
N THR A 17 29.84 -2.35 -28.54
CA THR A 17 30.37 -1.52 -29.65
C THR A 17 31.87 -1.77 -29.88
N ILE A 18 32.65 -1.91 -28.80
CA ILE A 18 34.08 -2.23 -28.87
C ILE A 18 34.33 -3.65 -29.37
N LEU A 19 33.46 -4.62 -29.03
CA LEU A 19 33.55 -6.01 -29.50
C LEU A 19 33.36 -6.12 -31.01
N MET A 20 32.40 -5.41 -31.62
CA MET A 20 32.25 -5.39 -33.08
C MET A 20 33.51 -4.86 -33.79
N VAL A 21 34.15 -3.83 -33.23
CA VAL A 21 35.41 -3.28 -33.76
C VAL A 21 36.59 -4.25 -33.56
N LEU A 22 36.66 -4.95 -32.43
CA LEU A 22 37.68 -5.98 -32.19
C LEU A 22 37.52 -7.23 -33.08
N LEU A 23 36.29 -7.67 -33.35
CA LEU A 23 36.01 -8.78 -34.27
C LEU A 23 36.58 -8.48 -35.67
N THR A 24 36.30 -7.28 -36.20
CA THR A 24 36.84 -6.85 -37.49
C THR A 24 38.36 -6.70 -37.52
N ALA A 25 39.02 -6.43 -36.38
CA ALA A 25 40.46 -6.34 -36.29
C ALA A 25 41.17 -7.71 -36.28
N ILE A 26 40.58 -8.73 -35.63
CA ILE A 26 41.19 -10.06 -35.49
C ILE A 26 41.19 -10.84 -36.83
N VAL A 27 40.13 -10.70 -37.63
CA VAL A 27 39.99 -11.38 -38.94
C VAL A 27 41.09 -10.97 -39.94
N ALA A 28 41.67 -9.78 -39.79
CA ALA A 28 42.66 -9.23 -40.74
C ALA A 28 44.06 -9.87 -40.71
N LEU A 29 44.32 -10.84 -39.82
CA LEU A 29 45.68 -11.37 -39.55
C LEU A 29 45.94 -12.82 -40.02
N LEU A 30 44.94 -13.50 -40.62
CA LEU A 30 45.08 -14.89 -41.06
C LEU A 30 45.17 -15.03 -42.60
N PRO A 31 46.13 -15.79 -43.15
CA PRO A 31 46.30 -15.92 -44.60
C PRO A 31 45.50 -17.09 -45.20
N GLY A 32 44.77 -16.82 -46.28
CA GLY A 32 44.22 -17.83 -47.20
C GLY A 32 42.76 -18.23 -46.96
N GLU A 33 42.16 -18.86 -47.96
CA GLU A 33 40.71 -19.15 -48.06
C GLU A 33 40.16 -19.98 -46.87
N THR A 34 41.00 -20.81 -46.23
CA THR A 34 40.64 -21.53 -45.00
C THR A 34 40.29 -20.61 -43.84
N ALA A 35 40.94 -19.45 -43.73
CA ALA A 35 40.70 -18.49 -42.65
C ALA A 35 39.29 -17.89 -42.72
N VAL A 36 38.80 -17.63 -43.95
CA VAL A 36 37.45 -17.09 -44.19
C VAL A 36 36.41 -18.12 -43.77
N ALA A 37 36.53 -19.38 -44.24
CA ALA A 37 35.61 -20.45 -43.86
C ALA A 37 35.61 -20.73 -42.34
N THR A 38 36.75 -20.62 -41.65
CA THR A 38 36.79 -20.73 -40.17
C THR A 38 36.21 -19.51 -39.46
N ALA A 39 36.32 -18.31 -40.03
CA ALA A 39 35.71 -17.10 -39.47
C ALA A 39 34.18 -17.10 -39.68
N GLU A 40 33.70 -17.56 -40.83
CA GLU A 40 32.28 -17.76 -41.11
C GLU A 40 31.68 -18.82 -40.17
N LEU A 41 32.34 -19.97 -39.96
CA LEU A 41 31.87 -20.95 -38.96
C LEU A 41 31.89 -20.39 -37.54
N ALA A 42 32.94 -19.67 -37.13
CA ALA A 42 33.01 -19.09 -35.78
C ALA A 42 31.89 -18.05 -35.56
N THR A 43 31.61 -17.21 -36.57
CA THR A 43 30.56 -16.18 -36.51
C THR A 43 29.15 -16.78 -36.56
N ALA A 44 28.95 -17.86 -37.34
CA ALA A 44 27.68 -18.58 -37.35
C ALA A 44 27.43 -19.35 -36.04
N ASN A 45 28.48 -19.91 -35.43
CA ASN A 45 28.38 -20.57 -34.13
C ASN A 45 28.10 -19.60 -32.99
N SER A 46 28.66 -18.38 -33.02
CA SER A 46 28.37 -17.36 -31.99
C SER A 46 26.96 -16.76 -32.10
N GLN A 47 26.26 -16.92 -33.23
CA GLN A 47 24.84 -16.56 -33.36
C GLN A 47 23.87 -17.56 -32.69
N LYS A 48 24.37 -18.63 -32.07
CA LYS A 48 23.58 -19.62 -31.30
C LYS A 48 23.93 -19.64 -29.80
N ILE A 49 24.65 -18.64 -29.30
CA ILE A 49 25.13 -18.58 -27.92
C ILE A 49 24.71 -17.24 -27.34
N ASP A 50 23.99 -17.26 -26.21
CA ASP A 50 23.65 -16.08 -25.41
C ASP A 50 24.86 -15.12 -25.24
N PRO A 51 24.73 -13.81 -25.52
CA PRO A 51 25.82 -12.86 -25.42
C PRO A 51 26.48 -12.79 -24.03
N ALA A 52 25.73 -12.96 -22.95
CA ALA A 52 26.27 -13.01 -21.59
C ALA A 52 27.08 -14.29 -21.34
N LEU A 53 26.64 -15.43 -21.89
CA LEU A 53 27.38 -16.68 -21.86
C LEU A 53 28.73 -16.55 -22.60
N GLN A 54 28.77 -15.85 -23.74
CA GLN A 54 30.02 -15.56 -24.47
C GLN A 54 31.03 -14.76 -23.61
N VAL A 55 30.56 -13.76 -22.86
CA VAL A 55 31.41 -12.97 -21.94
C VAL A 55 31.98 -13.85 -20.82
N ILE A 56 31.15 -14.66 -20.16
CA ILE A 56 31.60 -15.57 -19.08
C ILE A 56 32.68 -16.53 -19.60
N ILE A 57 32.51 -17.09 -20.79
CA ILE A 57 33.49 -18.00 -21.41
C ILE A 57 34.81 -17.28 -21.74
N ALA A 58 34.76 -16.01 -22.16
CA ALA A 58 35.95 -15.21 -22.44
C ALA A 58 36.75 -14.84 -21.18
N GLU A 59 36.08 -14.68 -20.03
CA GLU A 59 36.72 -14.37 -18.74
C GLU A 59 37.13 -15.62 -17.94
N GLN A 60 36.41 -16.73 -18.09
CA GLN A 60 36.53 -17.93 -17.23
C GLN A 60 36.82 -19.21 -18.04
N ALA A 61 38.04 -19.29 -18.58
CA ALA A 61 38.57 -20.51 -19.17
C ALA A 61 38.61 -21.69 -18.16
N ASP A 62 38.44 -22.91 -18.67
CA ASP A 62 38.47 -24.18 -17.94
C ASP A 62 37.41 -24.37 -16.81
N THR A 63 36.37 -23.53 -16.77
CA THR A 63 35.20 -23.72 -15.88
C THR A 63 34.15 -24.68 -16.47
N THR A 64 33.27 -25.20 -15.62
CA THR A 64 32.01 -25.86 -16.04
C THR A 64 30.87 -24.90 -15.77
N ILE A 65 30.02 -24.69 -16.77
CA ILE A 65 28.95 -23.68 -16.79
C ILE A 65 27.61 -24.40 -16.93
N PRO A 66 26.59 -24.03 -16.13
CA PRO A 66 25.21 -24.50 -16.33
C PRO A 66 24.57 -23.73 -17.49
N VAL A 67 23.96 -24.46 -18.42
CA VAL A 67 23.34 -23.89 -19.63
C VAL A 67 21.99 -24.52 -19.92
N ILE A 68 21.11 -23.78 -20.59
CA ILE A 68 19.90 -24.29 -21.23
C ILE A 68 20.18 -24.46 -22.71
N VAL A 69 19.72 -25.56 -23.30
CA VAL A 69 19.93 -25.90 -24.71
C VAL A 69 18.59 -26.12 -25.38
N GLN A 70 18.20 -25.27 -26.32
CA GLN A 70 17.05 -25.50 -27.19
C GLN A 70 17.46 -26.33 -28.43
N LYS A 71 16.61 -27.26 -28.86
CA LYS A 71 16.89 -28.20 -29.97
C LYS A 71 16.14 -27.82 -31.24
N SER A 72 16.79 -27.98 -32.39
CA SER A 72 16.20 -27.75 -33.72
C SER A 72 15.23 -28.85 -34.18
N GLY A 73 14.90 -29.80 -33.31
CA GLY A 73 14.02 -30.95 -33.60
C GLY A 73 14.21 -32.09 -32.60
N ASP A 74 13.35 -33.11 -32.70
CA ASP A 74 13.09 -34.07 -31.62
C ASP A 74 14.27 -35.02 -31.29
N SER A 75 15.22 -35.19 -32.21
CA SER A 75 16.26 -36.23 -32.09
C SER A 75 17.25 -35.99 -30.94
N ASN A 76 17.70 -37.07 -30.28
CA ASN A 76 18.67 -37.01 -29.17
C ASN A 76 20.13 -36.72 -29.61
N GLN A 77 20.34 -36.03 -30.75
CA GLN A 77 21.67 -35.78 -31.31
C GLN A 77 22.46 -34.73 -30.51
N ALA A 78 21.79 -33.70 -29.98
CA ALA A 78 22.41 -32.68 -29.15
C ALA A 78 22.90 -33.29 -27.83
N GLU A 79 22.07 -34.10 -27.18
CA GLU A 79 22.37 -34.84 -25.96
C GLU A 79 23.56 -35.80 -26.15
N GLN A 80 23.61 -36.50 -27.29
CA GLN A 80 24.74 -37.38 -27.64
C GLN A 80 26.03 -36.62 -27.93
N LEU A 81 25.97 -35.43 -28.53
CA LEU A 81 27.16 -34.60 -28.76
C LEU A 81 27.66 -33.97 -27.47
N LEU A 82 26.77 -33.49 -26.59
CA LEU A 82 27.13 -32.93 -25.28
C LEU A 82 27.98 -33.93 -24.48
N VAL A 83 27.54 -35.19 -24.41
CA VAL A 83 28.25 -36.27 -23.72
C VAL A 83 29.59 -36.61 -24.39
N GLN A 84 29.69 -36.51 -25.73
CA GLN A 84 30.97 -36.65 -26.44
C GLN A 84 31.95 -35.50 -26.15
N LEU A 85 31.44 -34.29 -25.90
CA LEU A 85 32.22 -33.12 -25.46
C LEU A 85 32.50 -33.11 -23.95
N GLY A 86 32.12 -34.16 -23.22
CA GLY A 86 32.36 -34.31 -21.78
C GLY A 86 31.38 -33.55 -20.88
N GLY A 87 30.31 -32.99 -21.44
CA GLY A 87 29.19 -32.43 -20.68
C GLY A 87 28.20 -33.48 -20.20
N SER A 88 27.17 -33.05 -19.46
CA SER A 88 26.10 -33.92 -18.98
C SER A 88 24.74 -33.21 -19.01
N VAL A 89 23.68 -33.94 -19.37
CA VAL A 89 22.29 -33.46 -19.28
C VAL A 89 21.81 -33.61 -17.84
N SER A 90 21.24 -32.54 -17.29
CA SER A 90 20.68 -32.51 -15.93
C SER A 90 19.18 -32.81 -15.93
N GLN A 91 18.42 -32.14 -16.81
CA GLN A 91 16.96 -32.27 -16.90
C GLN A 91 16.48 -31.90 -18.31
N THR A 92 15.42 -32.53 -18.81
CA THR A 92 14.80 -32.24 -20.12
C THR A 92 13.53 -31.40 -19.95
N TYR A 93 13.28 -30.48 -20.89
CA TYR A 93 12.14 -29.57 -20.91
C TYR A 93 11.35 -29.69 -22.24
N PRO A 94 10.35 -30.58 -22.31
CA PRO A 94 9.43 -30.70 -23.44
C PRO A 94 8.82 -29.37 -23.91
N ILE A 95 8.45 -28.47 -22.98
CA ILE A 95 7.80 -27.18 -23.27
C ILE A 95 8.58 -26.27 -24.23
N ILE A 96 9.92 -26.32 -24.22
CA ILE A 96 10.82 -25.56 -25.12
C ILE A 96 11.64 -26.46 -26.06
N ASN A 97 11.28 -27.76 -26.18
CA ASN A 97 12.10 -28.78 -26.84
C ASN A 97 13.59 -28.69 -26.47
N GLY A 98 13.88 -28.64 -25.17
CA GLY A 98 15.23 -28.33 -24.67
C GLY A 98 15.66 -29.18 -23.47
N PHE A 99 16.82 -28.83 -22.90
CA PHE A 99 17.32 -29.43 -21.67
C PHE A 99 18.32 -28.51 -20.94
N ALA A 100 18.39 -28.64 -19.62
CA ALA A 100 19.48 -28.12 -18.82
C ALA A 100 20.70 -29.05 -18.90
N ALA A 101 21.88 -28.46 -18.99
CA ALA A 101 23.15 -29.16 -19.12
C ALA A 101 24.28 -28.49 -18.33
N GLN A 102 25.29 -29.29 -18.00
CA GLN A 102 26.60 -28.84 -17.52
C GLN A 102 27.62 -29.06 -18.63
N ILE A 103 28.34 -28.01 -19.03
CA ILE A 103 29.31 -28.03 -20.14
C ILE A 103 30.57 -27.24 -19.78
N SER A 104 31.75 -27.68 -20.24
CA SER A 104 32.98 -26.91 -20.03
C SER A 104 33.07 -25.71 -20.97
N SER A 105 33.65 -24.59 -20.53
CA SER A 105 33.70 -23.35 -21.33
C SER A 105 34.44 -23.53 -22.67
N ASN A 106 35.43 -24.44 -22.74
CA ASN A 106 36.09 -24.85 -23.99
C ASN A 106 35.21 -25.63 -24.97
N ALA A 107 34.18 -26.33 -24.47
CA ALA A 107 33.26 -27.13 -25.27
C ALA A 107 32.10 -26.32 -25.84
N VAL A 108 31.71 -25.19 -25.21
CA VAL A 108 30.58 -24.37 -25.65
C VAL A 108 30.75 -23.86 -27.09
N TYR A 109 31.96 -23.49 -27.54
CA TYR A 109 32.17 -23.08 -28.94
C TYR A 109 32.11 -24.23 -29.97
N GLN A 110 32.21 -25.49 -29.54
CA GLN A 110 32.15 -26.67 -30.42
C GLN A 110 30.74 -27.24 -30.53
N PHE A 111 29.89 -26.97 -29.55
CA PHE A 111 28.55 -27.54 -29.41
C PHE A 111 27.48 -27.00 -30.39
N PRO A 112 27.32 -25.67 -30.62
CA PRO A 112 26.30 -25.12 -31.51
C PRO A 112 26.58 -25.36 -33.00
N ALA A 113 27.78 -25.86 -33.34
CA ALA A 113 28.13 -26.33 -34.68
C ALA A 113 27.25 -27.48 -35.19
N ALA A 114 26.49 -28.14 -34.30
CA ALA A 114 25.51 -29.14 -34.67
C ALA A 114 24.21 -28.51 -35.19
N GLU A 115 23.66 -29.08 -36.26
CA GLU A 115 22.34 -28.71 -36.79
C GLU A 115 21.22 -28.98 -35.75
N SER A 116 21.41 -29.97 -34.85
CA SER A 116 20.44 -30.34 -33.82
C SER A 116 20.33 -29.36 -32.64
N VAL A 117 21.29 -28.42 -32.48
CA VAL A 117 21.24 -27.36 -31.47
C VAL A 117 20.67 -26.11 -32.13
N ALA A 118 19.58 -25.56 -31.58
CA ALA A 118 19.00 -24.31 -32.04
C ALA A 118 19.68 -23.12 -31.35
N TYR A 119 19.70 -23.12 -30.01
CA TYR A 119 20.27 -22.07 -29.19
C TYR A 119 20.84 -22.60 -27.87
N ILE A 120 21.73 -21.82 -27.24
CA ILE A 120 22.35 -22.12 -25.95
C ILE A 120 22.30 -20.85 -25.09
N SER A 121 21.48 -20.88 -24.04
CA SER A 121 21.36 -19.82 -23.05
C SER A 121 22.13 -20.15 -21.76
N LEU A 122 22.53 -19.12 -21.02
CA LEU A 122 23.03 -19.31 -19.66
C LEU A 122 21.88 -19.78 -18.76
N ASP A 123 22.14 -20.72 -17.85
CA ASP A 123 21.19 -21.03 -16.77
C ASP A 123 21.32 -19.96 -15.67
N THR A 124 20.70 -18.81 -15.92
CA THR A 124 20.75 -17.62 -15.05
C THR A 124 20.01 -17.81 -13.74
N GLU A 125 20.49 -17.13 -12.70
CA GLU A 125 19.73 -16.92 -11.46
C GLU A 125 18.45 -16.12 -11.75
N VAL A 126 17.37 -16.50 -11.08
CA VAL A 126 16.07 -15.83 -11.06
C VAL A 126 15.72 -15.60 -9.59
N GLU A 127 15.31 -14.38 -9.24
CA GLU A 127 14.90 -14.05 -7.88
C GLU A 127 13.42 -13.60 -7.82
N THR A 128 12.77 -13.74 -6.66
CA THR A 128 11.56 -12.98 -6.34
C THR A 128 11.79 -11.51 -6.70
N SER A 129 10.86 -10.84 -7.39
CA SER A 129 11.12 -9.45 -7.81
C SER A 129 11.34 -8.52 -6.62
N ASP A 130 10.92 -8.91 -5.41
CA ASP A 130 11.11 -8.26 -4.12
C ASP A 130 12.58 -8.22 -3.65
N LYS A 131 13.41 -7.44 -4.35
CA LYS A 131 14.54 -6.75 -3.71
C LYS A 131 14.03 -5.67 -2.76
N VAL A 132 13.52 -6.09 -1.60
CA VAL A 132 13.51 -5.22 -0.41
C VAL A 132 14.93 -5.19 0.17
N GLU A 133 15.88 -4.69 -0.63
CA GLU A 133 16.98 -3.90 -0.06
C GLU A 133 16.34 -2.76 0.71
N THR A 134 16.95 -2.36 1.83
CA THR A 134 16.34 -1.40 2.76
C THR A 134 15.78 -0.20 2.00
N LEU A 135 14.48 0.07 2.18
CA LEU A 135 13.89 1.36 1.84
C LEU A 135 14.77 2.43 2.51
N ASN A 136 15.63 3.07 1.71
CA ASN A 136 16.07 4.41 2.00
C ASN A 136 14.77 5.18 2.10
N LEU A 137 14.42 5.56 3.33
CA LEU A 137 13.12 6.17 3.59
C LEU A 137 12.98 7.52 2.86
N LEU A 138 14.10 8.06 2.36
CA LEU A 138 14.12 9.03 1.28
C LEU A 138 14.04 8.30 -0.08
N GLU A 139 12.84 8.26 -0.67
CA GLU A 139 12.76 8.30 -2.12
C GLU A 139 13.44 9.59 -2.61
N ASN A 140 14.13 9.53 -3.75
CA ASN A 140 14.84 10.66 -4.39
C ASN A 140 16.03 11.26 -3.58
N PRO A 141 17.15 10.53 -3.44
CA PRO A 141 18.35 11.00 -2.72
C PRO A 141 19.19 12.04 -3.47
N GLY A 142 19.19 12.01 -4.82
CA GLY A 142 20.02 12.86 -5.69
C GLY A 142 19.23 13.84 -6.56
N PHE A 143 17.96 14.10 -6.24
CA PHE A 143 17.07 15.09 -6.91
C PHE A 143 16.87 14.96 -8.43
N GLU A 144 17.38 13.91 -9.07
CA GLU A 144 17.21 13.62 -10.50
C GLU A 144 15.74 13.43 -10.90
N SER A 145 14.88 13.01 -9.95
CA SER A 145 13.43 12.90 -10.15
C SER A 145 12.63 14.14 -9.68
N GLY A 146 13.31 15.28 -9.52
CA GLY A 146 12.70 16.53 -9.08
C GLY A 146 12.50 16.56 -7.55
N PHE A 147 11.27 16.78 -7.10
CA PHE A 147 10.90 16.85 -5.68
C PHE A 147 10.10 15.65 -5.17
N ALA A 148 10.05 14.53 -5.90
CA ALA A 148 9.41 13.30 -5.43
C ALA A 148 9.92 12.94 -4.01
N GLY A 149 9.02 12.53 -3.11
CA GLY A 149 9.29 12.27 -1.69
C GLY A 149 9.47 13.51 -0.79
N TRP A 150 9.75 14.71 -1.34
CA TRP A 150 10.09 15.91 -0.55
C TRP A 150 8.94 16.92 -0.45
N GLY A 151 8.51 17.21 0.78
CA GLY A 151 7.71 18.37 1.09
C GLY A 151 8.53 19.65 0.96
N VAL A 152 8.07 20.60 0.14
CA VAL A 152 8.73 21.90 -0.07
C VAL A 152 7.79 23.01 0.37
N TYR A 153 8.30 23.97 1.17
CA TYR A 153 7.52 25.13 1.59
C TYR A 153 8.24 26.43 1.24
N GLY A 154 7.63 27.25 0.39
CA GLY A 154 8.20 28.49 -0.15
C GLY A 154 8.80 28.32 -1.55
N PHE A 155 10.03 28.79 -1.77
CA PHE A 155 10.69 28.75 -3.09
C PHE A 155 11.87 27.76 -3.06
N ALA A 156 11.70 26.66 -3.78
CA ALA A 156 12.79 25.78 -4.19
C ALA A 156 12.81 25.60 -5.71
N THR A 157 13.97 25.28 -6.24
CA THR A 157 14.20 24.89 -7.65
C THR A 157 15.13 23.69 -7.68
N ILE A 158 15.02 22.89 -8.74
CA ILE A 158 16.12 22.01 -9.11
C ILE A 158 17.23 22.88 -9.71
N SER A 159 18.48 22.59 -9.35
CA SER A 159 19.67 23.37 -9.68
C SER A 159 20.75 22.43 -10.23
N GLY A 160 21.34 22.78 -11.38
CA GLY A 160 22.40 21.98 -12.01
C GLY A 160 23.79 22.16 -11.36
N ASP A 161 23.86 22.82 -10.21
CA ASP A 161 25.07 23.05 -9.42
C ASP A 161 25.21 21.99 -8.32
N ALA A 162 25.13 20.72 -8.74
CA ALA A 162 25.13 19.51 -7.94
C ALA A 162 26.55 19.08 -7.49
N TYR A 163 26.61 18.24 -6.45
CA TYR A 163 27.83 17.61 -5.95
C TYR A 163 28.16 16.35 -6.75
N ALA A 164 27.16 15.49 -6.94
CA ALA A 164 27.15 14.33 -7.81
C ALA A 164 26.19 14.56 -9.00
N GLY A 165 25.73 13.48 -9.65
CA GLY A 165 24.61 13.53 -10.60
C GLY A 165 24.66 14.60 -11.70
N ALA A 166 23.49 15.16 -11.98
CA ALA A 166 23.20 16.31 -12.82
C ALA A 166 22.28 17.35 -12.13
N ASN A 167 21.54 16.96 -11.08
CA ASN A 167 20.55 17.78 -10.39
C ASN A 167 20.79 17.84 -8.87
N ALA A 168 20.32 18.91 -8.23
CA ALA A 168 20.36 19.13 -6.77
C ALA A 168 19.19 20.04 -6.35
N LEU A 169 18.76 19.99 -5.10
CA LEU A 169 17.71 20.89 -4.57
C LEU A 169 18.33 22.20 -4.10
N GLU A 170 17.87 23.33 -4.63
CA GLU A 170 18.18 24.66 -4.15
C GLU A 170 16.93 25.33 -3.55
N THR A 171 16.97 25.74 -2.28
CA THR A 171 15.86 26.45 -1.61
C THR A 171 16.35 27.68 -0.84
N ASN A 172 15.51 28.71 -0.75
CA ASN A 172 15.71 29.88 0.12
C ASN A 172 14.73 29.91 1.32
N THR A 173 14.00 28.81 1.53
CA THR A 173 13.03 28.63 2.60
C THR A 173 13.26 27.27 3.26
N GLU A 174 12.49 26.23 2.94
CA GLU A 174 12.69 24.89 3.51
C GLU A 174 12.23 23.75 2.59
N ALA A 175 12.83 22.59 2.82
CA ALA A 175 12.40 21.29 2.29
C ALA A 175 12.53 20.22 3.38
N TYR A 176 11.64 19.23 3.40
CA TYR A 176 11.58 18.20 4.42
C TYR A 176 11.01 16.88 3.92
N GLN A 177 11.26 15.79 4.67
CA GLN A 177 10.52 14.54 4.60
C GLN A 177 10.06 14.14 6.02
N LEU A 178 8.89 13.49 6.14
CA LEU A 178 8.30 13.04 7.40
C LEU A 178 8.16 11.52 7.38
N LEU A 179 8.68 10.84 8.41
CA LEU A 179 8.87 9.38 8.41
C LEU A 179 8.60 8.76 9.79
N PRO A 180 8.08 7.52 9.86
CA PRO A 180 7.86 6.82 11.12
C PRO A 180 9.19 6.33 11.73
N VAL A 181 9.26 6.28 13.07
CA VAL A 181 10.43 5.82 13.83
C VAL A 181 10.00 5.14 15.14
N ALA A 182 10.84 4.22 15.65
CA ALA A 182 10.62 3.52 16.91
C ALA A 182 11.66 3.91 18.00
N SER A 183 11.19 4.07 19.23
CA SER A 183 12.05 4.42 20.38
C SER A 183 13.18 3.41 20.58
N GLY A 184 14.43 3.91 20.60
CA GLY A 184 15.64 3.09 20.76
C GLY A 184 16.35 2.75 19.45
N GLU A 185 15.80 3.14 18.30
CA GLU A 185 16.55 3.18 17.04
C GLU A 185 17.54 4.37 17.03
N THR A 186 18.63 4.21 16.29
CA THR A 186 19.55 5.29 15.94
C THR A 186 19.25 5.74 14.52
N ILE A 187 18.92 7.01 14.33
CA ILE A 187 18.68 7.59 13.01
C ILE A 187 19.88 8.44 12.57
N VAL A 188 20.26 8.32 11.29
CA VAL A 188 21.38 9.06 10.68
C VAL A 188 20.89 9.78 9.42
N PHE A 189 20.88 11.11 9.45
CA PHE A 189 20.63 11.95 8.27
C PHE A 189 21.98 12.43 7.71
N SER A 190 22.28 12.05 6.47
CA SER A 190 23.51 12.38 5.74
C SER A 190 23.14 13.21 4.51
N VAL A 191 23.82 14.32 4.27
CA VAL A 191 23.57 15.19 3.09
C VAL A 191 24.82 15.98 2.71
N TRP A 192 25.05 16.20 1.41
CA TRP A 192 26.03 17.15 0.92
C TRP A 192 25.37 18.51 0.70
N ALA A 193 25.90 19.56 1.31
CA ALA A 193 25.26 20.87 1.29
C ALA A 193 26.23 22.05 1.18
N LYS A 194 25.72 23.18 0.67
CA LYS A 194 26.42 24.47 0.65
C LYS A 194 25.45 25.66 0.72
N GLN A 195 25.96 26.80 1.17
CA GLN A 195 25.31 28.10 1.06
C GLN A 195 25.57 28.73 -0.31
N ASN A 196 24.55 29.36 -0.88
CA ASN A 196 24.63 30.22 -2.06
C ASN A 196 24.14 31.63 -1.67
N GLY A 197 24.89 32.68 -1.99
CA GLY A 197 24.64 34.02 -1.46
C GLY A 197 25.04 34.19 0.01
N ASP A 198 24.23 34.93 0.78
CA ASP A 198 24.47 35.29 2.19
C ASP A 198 23.18 35.07 3.04
N PRO A 199 22.79 33.81 3.31
CA PRO A 199 21.67 33.51 4.20
C PRO A 199 22.09 33.76 5.66
N SER A 200 21.26 34.44 6.45
CA SER A 200 21.61 34.79 7.84
C SER A 200 21.66 33.59 8.80
N TRP A 201 21.00 32.48 8.44
CA TRP A 201 21.19 31.17 9.05
C TRP A 201 20.82 30.07 8.04
N SER A 202 21.41 28.87 8.16
CA SER A 202 21.05 27.69 7.37
C SER A 202 21.46 26.39 8.08
N GLY A 203 20.69 25.30 7.91
CA GLY A 203 21.03 24.03 8.56
C GLY A 203 20.16 22.82 8.19
N VAL A 204 20.53 21.69 8.81
CA VAL A 204 19.99 20.34 8.62
C VAL A 204 19.51 19.81 9.97
N GLY A 205 18.25 19.42 10.08
CA GLY A 205 17.62 19.05 11.33
C GLY A 205 16.85 17.74 11.29
N LEU A 206 16.74 17.11 12.47
CA LEU A 206 15.86 16.00 12.76
C LEU A 206 14.89 16.45 13.85
N TYR A 207 13.60 16.44 13.56
CA TYR A 207 12.53 16.92 14.44
C TYR A 207 11.64 15.75 14.83
N PHE A 208 11.56 15.41 16.10
CA PHE A 208 10.81 14.25 16.59
C PHE A 208 9.43 14.65 17.12
N TYR A 209 8.41 13.90 16.74
CA TYR A 209 7.02 14.10 17.10
C TYR A 209 6.43 12.82 17.71
N ASP A 210 5.49 12.97 18.63
CA ASP A 210 4.72 11.85 19.17
C ASP A 210 3.67 11.36 18.16
N ILE A 211 2.96 10.28 18.51
CA ILE A 211 1.93 9.69 17.63
C ILE A 211 0.71 10.62 17.39
N ASN A 212 0.58 11.70 18.17
CA ASN A 212 -0.45 12.72 18.02
C ASN A 212 0.05 13.96 17.25
N GLY A 213 1.28 13.93 16.74
CA GLY A 213 1.92 15.06 16.04
C GLY A 213 2.45 16.17 16.96
N TYR A 214 2.52 15.96 18.27
CA TYR A 214 3.13 16.93 19.18
C TYR A 214 4.66 16.86 19.13
N PHE A 215 5.30 18.02 18.96
CA PHE A 215 6.75 18.12 18.95
C PHE A 215 7.38 17.74 20.29
N ILE A 216 8.35 16.81 20.26
CA ILE A 216 9.08 16.32 21.43
C ILE A 216 10.43 17.04 21.55
N THR A 217 11.26 16.98 20.51
CA THR A 217 12.63 17.51 20.51
C THR A 217 13.19 17.61 19.10
N GLU A 218 14.25 18.40 18.93
CA GLU A 218 15.02 18.52 17.68
C GLU A 218 16.51 18.22 17.91
N ASN A 219 17.22 17.85 16.85
CA ASN A 219 18.68 17.92 16.76
C ASN A 219 19.09 18.59 15.44
N VAL A 220 19.96 19.60 15.50
CA VAL A 220 20.20 20.52 14.38
C VAL A 220 21.70 20.75 14.15
N VAL A 221 22.12 20.65 12.89
CA VAL A 221 23.49 20.91 12.42
C VAL A 221 23.47 22.12 11.49
N GLU A 222 24.22 23.17 11.86
CA GLU A 222 24.31 24.43 11.12
C GLU A 222 25.29 24.32 9.93
N ILE A 223 24.85 24.77 8.76
CA ILE A 223 25.65 24.87 7.55
C ILE A 223 26.28 26.26 7.48
N ARG A 224 27.59 26.30 7.18
CA ARG A 224 28.44 27.51 7.20
C ARG A 224 29.46 27.55 6.04
N SER A 225 29.21 26.79 4.97
CA SER A 225 30.17 26.55 3.90
C SER A 225 29.62 26.95 2.54
N ASN A 226 30.34 27.83 1.83
CA ASN A 226 30.01 28.26 0.46
C ASN A 226 30.55 27.28 -0.61
N ASN A 227 31.10 26.14 -0.19
CA ASN A 227 31.46 24.99 -1.04
C ASN A 227 30.75 23.76 -0.46
N TYR A 228 30.48 22.75 -1.29
CA TYR A 228 29.91 21.48 -0.80
C TYR A 228 30.75 20.87 0.32
N ALA A 229 30.08 20.64 1.45
CA ALA A 229 30.61 19.90 2.58
C ALA A 229 29.59 18.82 2.97
N HIS A 230 30.09 17.72 3.53
CA HIS A 230 29.26 16.62 4.02
C HIS A 230 28.79 16.92 5.44
N TYR A 231 27.48 16.82 5.66
CA TYR A 231 26.84 17.00 6.95
C TYR A 231 26.17 15.70 7.37
N ILE A 232 26.44 15.27 8.60
CA ILE A 232 25.82 14.09 9.21
C ILE A 232 25.18 14.53 10.52
N ASN A 233 23.90 14.24 10.68
CA ASN A 233 23.09 14.48 11.87
C ASN A 233 22.58 13.12 12.37
N GLU A 234 23.27 12.59 13.38
CA GLU A 234 22.96 11.30 14.03
C GLU A 234 22.25 11.56 15.37
N TYR A 235 21.17 10.82 15.64
CA TYR A 235 20.41 10.96 16.89
C TYR A 235 19.77 9.63 17.32
N GLN A 236 19.53 9.47 18.62
CA GLN A 236 18.76 8.35 19.19
C GLN A 236 17.28 8.73 19.21
N VAL A 237 16.41 7.90 18.63
CA VAL A 237 14.96 8.15 18.57
C VAL A 237 14.41 8.20 20.01
N PRO A 238 13.82 9.34 20.44
CA PRO A 238 13.33 9.51 21.80
C PRO A 238 12.27 8.47 22.20
N SER A 239 12.22 8.14 23.49
CA SER A 239 11.00 7.51 24.01
C SER A 239 9.85 8.50 23.87
N GLN A 240 8.71 7.99 23.37
CA GLN A 240 7.52 8.72 22.88
C GLN A 240 7.57 9.19 21.41
N ALA A 241 8.73 9.21 20.73
CA ALA A 241 8.75 9.56 19.31
C ALA A 241 8.14 8.44 18.45
N ALA A 242 7.23 8.83 17.56
CA ALA A 242 6.60 7.97 16.56
C ALA A 242 6.92 8.44 15.13
N TYR A 243 7.20 9.74 14.95
CA TYR A 243 7.60 10.33 13.68
C TYR A 243 8.86 11.18 13.83
N VAL A 244 9.62 11.27 12.75
CA VAL A 244 10.73 12.20 12.57
C VAL A 244 10.55 12.98 11.28
N MET A 245 10.76 14.29 11.32
CA MET A 245 10.90 15.12 10.13
C MET A 245 12.37 15.45 9.90
N ALA A 246 12.92 14.94 8.80
CA ALA A 246 14.24 15.30 8.29
C ALA A 246 14.09 16.60 7.47
N ARG A 247 14.69 17.70 7.92
CA ARG A 247 14.43 19.06 7.42
C ARG A 247 15.73 19.77 7.02
N VAL A 248 15.70 20.50 5.91
CA VAL A 248 16.71 21.52 5.57
C VAL A 248 16.04 22.87 5.39
N TRP A 249 16.65 23.94 5.92
CA TRP A 249 16.07 25.29 5.81
C TRP A 249 17.11 26.41 5.91
N THR A 250 16.69 27.61 5.50
CA THR A 250 17.43 28.86 5.61
C THR A 250 16.59 29.98 6.18
N GLU A 251 17.21 30.91 6.91
CA GLU A 251 16.57 32.13 7.38
C GLU A 251 17.31 33.36 6.83
N GLY A 252 16.57 34.30 6.23
CA GLY A 252 17.08 35.58 5.73
C GLY A 252 16.81 35.83 4.24
N HIS A 253 16.78 37.11 3.83
CA HIS A 253 16.34 37.50 2.49
C HIS A 253 17.44 37.57 1.40
N HIS A 254 18.64 37.02 1.65
CA HIS A 254 19.84 37.27 0.83
C HIS A 254 20.66 36.03 0.43
N GLY A 255 20.12 34.82 0.61
CA GLY A 255 20.77 33.58 0.13
C GLY A 255 19.84 32.37 0.08
N SER A 256 20.40 31.25 -0.35
CA SER A 256 19.80 29.93 -0.48
C SER A 256 20.76 28.85 0.06
N ILE A 257 20.24 27.66 0.29
CA ILE A 257 20.99 26.41 0.48
C ILE A 257 20.84 25.56 -0.79
N ILE A 258 21.92 24.91 -1.21
CA ILE A 258 21.87 23.83 -2.21
C ILE A 258 22.25 22.53 -1.51
N ILE A 259 21.44 21.48 -1.68
CA ILE A 259 21.65 20.14 -1.12
C ILE A 259 21.61 19.04 -2.20
N ASP A 260 22.37 17.99 -1.97
CA ASP A 260 22.53 16.84 -2.86
C ASP A 260 22.95 15.59 -2.05
N GLU A 261 22.84 14.39 -2.64
CA GLU A 261 23.21 13.10 -2.06
C GLU A 261 22.69 12.92 -0.61
N ALA A 262 21.38 13.19 -0.45
CA ALA A 262 20.66 13.09 0.80
C ALA A 262 20.29 11.63 1.11
N SER A 263 20.52 11.17 2.34
CA SER A 263 20.26 9.80 2.78
C SER A 263 19.83 9.75 4.25
N LEU A 264 18.85 8.90 4.58
CA LEU A 264 18.35 8.72 5.93
C LEU A 264 18.25 7.22 6.25
N SER A 265 18.82 6.79 7.37
CA SER A 265 18.87 5.37 7.76
C SER A 265 18.64 5.15 9.26
N LEU A 266 18.14 3.96 9.62
CA LEU A 266 17.82 3.52 10.98
C LEU A 266 18.66 2.30 11.38
N THR A 267 19.09 2.22 12.64
CA THR A 267 19.81 1.05 13.19
C THR A 267 19.45 0.75 14.65
N SER A 268 19.22 -0.52 14.99
CA SER A 268 18.78 -0.96 16.33
C SER A 268 19.91 -1.60 17.16
N PRO A 269 19.97 -1.39 18.49
CA PRO A 269 20.86 -2.12 19.40
C PRO A 269 20.38 -3.56 19.69
N ALA A 270 21.28 -4.42 20.18
CA ALA A 270 21.04 -5.84 20.46
C ALA A 270 20.57 -6.12 21.91
N VAL A 271 19.74 -7.15 22.09
CA VAL A 271 18.99 -7.45 23.33
C VAL A 271 19.53 -8.68 24.10
N PRO A 272 19.70 -8.60 25.44
CA PRO A 272 19.91 -9.75 26.32
C PRO A 272 18.61 -10.22 27.03
N SER A 273 18.58 -11.49 27.48
CA SER A 273 17.37 -12.20 27.93
C SER A 273 16.99 -12.07 29.42
N GLN A 274 15.72 -12.38 29.74
CA GLN A 274 15.14 -12.42 31.11
C GLN A 274 15.23 -13.81 31.79
N SER A 275 14.87 -13.87 33.08
CA SER A 275 14.61 -15.11 33.86
C SER A 275 13.66 -14.85 35.05
N ASP A 276 12.94 -15.89 35.50
CA ASP A 276 11.74 -15.83 36.37
C ASP A 276 11.96 -15.50 37.86
N ALA A 277 10.89 -15.10 38.58
CA ALA A 277 10.14 -16.01 39.50
C ALA A 277 9.26 -15.33 40.59
N PHE A 278 8.33 -16.14 41.13
CA PHE A 278 7.61 -16.11 42.43
C PHE A 278 6.20 -15.47 42.59
N LEU A 279 5.30 -16.29 43.15
CA LEU A 279 4.02 -15.97 43.80
C LEU A 279 3.99 -16.60 45.21
N PRO A 280 3.23 -16.02 46.16
CA PRO A 280 2.57 -16.78 47.22
C PRO A 280 1.07 -16.46 47.32
N ASN A 281 0.30 -17.37 47.93
CA ASN A 281 -1.18 -17.38 47.90
C ASN A 281 -1.77 -17.43 49.34
N SER A 282 -2.84 -16.68 49.62
CA SER A 282 -3.71 -16.93 50.78
C SER A 282 -5.14 -16.42 50.53
N SER A 283 -6.13 -16.97 51.23
CA SER A 283 -7.55 -16.69 50.99
C SER A 283 -8.36 -16.54 52.27
N LEU A 284 -9.30 -15.59 52.27
CA LEU A 284 -10.56 -15.60 53.04
C LEU A 284 -11.49 -14.51 52.48
N ALA A 285 -12.81 -14.69 52.61
CA ALA A 285 -13.78 -13.86 51.91
C ALA A 285 -13.95 -12.46 52.52
N ALA A 286 -13.67 -11.43 51.71
CA ALA A 286 -14.10 -10.05 51.90
C ALA A 286 -14.85 -9.61 50.64
N THR A 287 -15.95 -8.84 50.80
CA THR A 287 -16.72 -8.30 49.67
C THR A 287 -16.19 -6.95 49.17
N ASN A 288 -15.25 -6.35 49.90
CA ASN A 288 -14.45 -5.19 49.51
C ASN A 288 -12.99 -5.63 49.46
N LEU A 289 -12.30 -5.33 48.36
CA LEU A 289 -10.89 -5.67 48.17
C LEU A 289 -9.91 -4.60 48.71
N LEU A 290 -10.33 -3.35 48.88
CA LEU A 290 -9.45 -2.25 49.32
C LEU A 290 -9.07 -2.39 50.80
N GLU A 291 -7.78 -2.61 51.08
CA GLU A 291 -7.29 -2.72 52.45
C GLU A 291 -7.19 -1.33 53.12
N ASN A 292 -7.60 -1.24 54.40
CA ASN A 292 -7.55 -0.01 55.21
C ASN A 292 -8.29 1.20 54.58
N SER A 293 -9.42 0.93 53.91
CA SER A 293 -10.22 1.88 53.13
C SER A 293 -10.82 3.09 53.85
N SER A 294 -11.00 3.03 55.18
CA SER A 294 -11.44 4.16 56.02
C SER A 294 -10.26 4.82 56.77
N PHE A 295 -9.02 4.56 56.32
CA PHE A 295 -7.76 5.17 56.77
C PHE A 295 -7.48 5.16 58.30
N GLU A 296 -8.18 4.33 59.07
CA GLU A 296 -8.06 4.27 60.54
C GLU A 296 -6.67 3.80 60.99
N ASN A 297 -6.00 2.95 60.20
CA ASN A 297 -4.60 2.56 60.43
C ASN A 297 -3.58 3.50 59.76
N ASN A 298 -4.03 4.71 59.39
CA ASN A 298 -3.32 5.74 58.63
C ASN A 298 -3.20 5.36 57.13
N LEU A 299 -2.12 5.72 56.45
CA LEU A 299 -1.84 5.34 55.05
C LEU A 299 -1.11 3.99 54.98
N TYR A 300 -1.52 3.03 55.81
CA TYR A 300 -1.01 1.67 55.74
C TYR A 300 -1.64 0.97 54.54
N ASP A 301 -0.87 0.14 53.85
CA ASP A 301 -1.24 -0.62 52.65
C ASP A 301 -1.60 0.20 51.38
N TRP A 302 -1.40 1.52 51.39
CA TRP A 302 -1.56 2.38 50.21
C TRP A 302 -0.22 2.89 49.67
N TYR A 303 -0.04 2.83 48.36
CA TYR A 303 1.01 3.60 47.67
C TYR A 303 0.59 5.08 47.60
N THR A 304 1.57 5.98 47.58
CA THR A 304 1.32 7.43 47.64
C THR A 304 2.33 8.23 46.83
N TYR A 305 1.86 9.17 46.01
CA TYR A 305 2.72 10.13 45.30
C TYR A 305 2.40 11.57 45.73
N GLY A 306 3.41 12.45 45.73
CA GLY A 306 3.25 13.84 46.15
C GLY A 306 3.09 14.00 47.68
N ILE A 307 2.25 14.95 48.11
CA ILE A 307 2.07 15.27 49.55
C ILE A 307 0.73 14.71 50.06
N VAL A 308 0.72 13.44 50.45
CA VAL A 308 -0.42 12.80 51.12
C VAL A 308 -0.24 12.84 52.65
N ARG A 309 -1.35 12.98 53.38
CA ARG A 309 -1.39 13.02 54.86
C ARG A 309 -2.66 12.37 55.38
N ILE A 310 -2.69 12.02 56.65
CA ILE A 310 -3.94 11.74 57.37
C ILE A 310 -4.51 13.03 57.94
N ASN A 311 -5.83 13.17 57.84
CA ASN A 311 -6.61 14.18 58.52
C ASN A 311 -7.54 13.54 59.56
N THR A 312 -7.87 14.30 60.61
CA THR A 312 -8.78 13.92 61.71
C THR A 312 -9.86 14.98 61.97
N SER A 313 -10.03 15.94 61.05
CA SER A 313 -10.95 17.09 61.20
C SER A 313 -11.93 17.28 60.02
N THR A 314 -11.68 16.61 58.90
CA THR A 314 -12.55 16.58 57.70
C THR A 314 -12.66 15.12 57.31
N VAL A 315 -13.70 14.46 57.79
CA VAL A 315 -13.91 13.01 57.78
C VAL A 315 -15.38 12.78 57.43
N TYR A 316 -15.67 11.78 56.60
CA TYR A 316 -17.04 11.37 56.30
C TYR A 316 -17.56 10.43 57.39
N ASN A 317 -16.73 9.46 57.78
CA ASN A 317 -17.04 8.44 58.77
C ASN A 317 -15.83 8.19 59.68
N GLY A 318 -16.01 7.44 60.77
CA GLY A 318 -14.90 7.12 61.69
C GLY A 318 -14.25 8.36 62.32
N ALA A 319 -12.92 8.41 62.28
CA ALA A 319 -12.06 9.41 62.90
C ALA A 319 -10.85 9.85 62.03
N LYS A 320 -10.58 9.19 60.89
CA LYS A 320 -9.49 9.53 59.96
C LYS A 320 -9.89 9.48 58.49
N SER A 321 -9.29 10.34 57.67
CA SER A 321 -9.41 10.32 56.21
C SER A 321 -8.06 10.62 55.53
N ALA A 322 -7.91 10.24 54.27
CA ALA A 322 -6.72 10.59 53.47
C ALA A 322 -6.84 12.00 52.89
N GLN A 323 -5.79 12.82 53.03
CA GLN A 323 -5.70 14.19 52.54
C GLN A 323 -4.57 14.32 51.50
N LEU A 324 -4.95 14.39 50.24
CA LEU A 324 -4.07 14.71 49.11
C LEU A 324 -3.89 16.23 49.09
N SER A 325 -2.66 16.69 49.34
CA SER A 325 -2.33 18.10 49.58
C SER A 325 -1.77 18.80 48.31
N ARG A 326 -1.15 19.98 48.47
CA ARG A 326 -0.76 20.88 47.35
C ARG A 326 0.17 20.25 46.30
N GLY A 327 -0.04 20.66 45.05
CA GLY A 327 0.62 20.12 43.86
C GLY A 327 -0.04 18.80 43.43
N TYR A 328 0.49 18.16 42.39
CA TYR A 328 0.11 16.80 42.03
C TYR A 328 0.33 15.85 43.22
N ALA A 329 -0.71 15.11 43.60
CA ALA A 329 -0.66 14.10 44.66
C ALA A 329 -1.72 13.03 44.39
N SER A 330 -1.40 11.77 44.71
CA SER A 330 -2.27 10.61 44.50
C SER A 330 -2.04 9.50 45.53
N ILE A 331 -2.98 8.56 45.59
CA ILE A 331 -2.86 7.26 46.28
C ILE A 331 -3.32 6.13 45.34
N ASP A 332 -2.74 4.95 45.50
CA ASP A 332 -2.98 3.79 44.63
C ASP A 332 -2.88 2.43 45.37
N GLN A 333 -3.65 1.45 44.89
CA GLN A 333 -3.72 0.05 45.37
C GLN A 333 -4.10 -0.89 44.21
N ILE A 334 -3.45 -2.06 44.11
CA ILE A 334 -3.55 -2.97 42.95
C ILE A 334 -3.97 -4.38 43.37
N PHE A 335 -4.84 -5.01 42.57
CA PHE A 335 -5.47 -6.31 42.82
C PHE A 335 -5.48 -7.20 41.57
N ASP A 336 -5.80 -8.48 41.75
CA ASP A 336 -6.10 -9.39 40.63
C ASP A 336 -7.57 -9.29 40.20
N ILE A 337 -7.84 -9.50 38.92
CA ILE A 337 -9.18 -9.54 38.32
C ILE A 337 -9.24 -10.61 37.22
N GLN A 338 -10.43 -11.00 36.76
CA GLN A 338 -10.58 -11.91 35.62
C GLN A 338 -10.96 -11.16 34.32
N PRO A 339 -10.67 -11.74 33.14
CA PRO A 339 -11.04 -11.11 31.88
C PRO A 339 -12.55 -11.08 31.69
N ASN A 340 -13.06 -10.03 31.05
CA ASN A 340 -14.51 -9.73 30.91
C ASN A 340 -15.26 -9.55 32.24
N GLN A 341 -14.58 -9.43 33.40
CA GLN A 341 -15.26 -9.41 34.70
C GLN A 341 -15.84 -8.02 35.05
N THR A 342 -17.12 -7.94 35.40
CA THR A 342 -17.71 -6.69 35.91
C THR A 342 -17.07 -6.25 37.22
N TYR A 343 -16.84 -4.95 37.41
CA TYR A 343 -16.30 -4.37 38.65
C TYR A 343 -17.09 -3.13 39.10
N THR A 344 -16.94 -2.73 40.37
CA THR A 344 -17.51 -1.50 40.93
C THR A 344 -16.65 -0.92 42.04
N LEU A 345 -16.10 0.27 41.80
CA LEU A 345 -15.48 1.13 42.81
C LEU A 345 -16.55 2.08 43.39
N THR A 346 -16.54 2.27 44.71
CA THR A 346 -17.34 3.27 45.43
C THR A 346 -16.51 3.96 46.53
N GLY A 347 -17.00 5.06 47.07
CA GLY A 347 -16.38 5.74 48.21
C GLY A 347 -16.91 7.15 48.42
N TRP A 348 -16.25 7.94 49.25
CA TRP A 348 -16.62 9.33 49.53
C TRP A 348 -15.44 10.28 49.37
N TYR A 349 -15.69 11.46 48.79
CA TYR A 349 -14.66 12.46 48.56
C TYR A 349 -15.13 13.89 48.81
N GLN A 350 -14.24 14.78 49.25
CA GLN A 350 -14.51 16.21 49.43
C GLN A 350 -13.33 17.05 48.93
N MET A 351 -13.61 18.13 48.20
CA MET A 351 -12.62 18.93 47.49
C MET A 351 -12.62 20.40 47.96
N GLU A 352 -11.43 20.95 48.22
CA GLU A 352 -11.28 22.39 48.49
C GLU A 352 -11.07 23.19 47.20
N SER A 353 -11.64 24.40 47.16
CA SER A 353 -11.47 25.36 46.08
C SER A 353 -10.00 25.58 45.70
N GLY A 354 -9.67 25.43 44.42
CA GLY A 354 -8.31 25.59 43.89
C GLY A 354 -7.53 24.28 43.73
N VAL A 355 -8.19 23.12 43.87
CA VAL A 355 -7.85 21.94 43.07
C VAL A 355 -8.12 22.27 41.59
N ASN A 356 -7.21 21.88 40.70
CA ASN A 356 -7.31 22.15 39.26
C ASN A 356 -8.19 21.09 38.57
N TRP A 357 -7.94 19.83 38.93
CA TRP A 357 -8.73 18.66 38.61
C TRP A 357 -8.49 17.63 39.73
N GLY A 358 -9.48 16.78 39.99
CA GLY A 358 -9.35 15.58 40.81
C GLY A 358 -10.04 14.43 40.09
N GLN A 359 -9.48 13.23 40.20
CA GLN A 359 -9.90 12.07 39.43
C GLN A 359 -9.80 10.79 40.28
N ALA A 360 -10.73 9.87 40.04
CA ALA A 360 -10.56 8.46 40.34
C ALA A 360 -10.34 7.71 39.02
N TRP A 361 -9.50 6.68 39.03
CA TRP A 361 -9.03 5.98 37.85
C TRP A 361 -8.93 4.49 38.19
N VAL A 362 -9.45 3.64 37.30
CA VAL A 362 -9.35 2.19 37.43
C VAL A 362 -8.70 1.66 36.17
N GLY A 363 -7.43 1.30 36.27
CA GLY A 363 -6.59 0.83 35.17
C GLY A 363 -6.45 -0.69 35.16
N PHE A 364 -6.56 -1.30 33.98
CA PHE A 364 -6.47 -2.74 33.78
C PHE A 364 -5.18 -3.13 33.10
N TYR A 365 -4.60 -4.24 33.54
CA TYR A 365 -3.36 -4.79 33.01
C TYR A 365 -3.54 -6.28 32.71
N ASP A 366 -2.79 -6.79 31.72
CA ASP A 366 -2.67 -8.22 31.49
C ASP A 366 -1.77 -8.90 32.55
N ALA A 367 -1.64 -10.23 32.47
CA ALA A 367 -0.82 -11.01 33.39
C ALA A 367 0.70 -10.74 33.30
N ASN A 368 1.13 -9.90 32.35
CA ASN A 368 2.51 -9.45 32.16
C ASN A 368 2.70 -7.98 32.60
N TRP A 369 1.70 -7.38 33.25
CA TRP A 369 1.66 -5.97 33.64
C TRP A 369 1.72 -4.99 32.45
N LYS A 370 1.30 -5.43 31.25
CA LYS A 370 1.02 -4.51 30.14
C LYS A 370 -0.34 -3.85 30.37
N PHE A 371 -0.35 -2.52 30.39
CA PHE A 371 -1.58 -1.73 30.47
C PHE A 371 -2.49 -1.99 29.26
N LEU A 372 -3.77 -2.25 29.52
CA LEU A 372 -4.79 -2.60 28.53
C LEU A 372 -5.73 -1.43 28.26
N THR A 373 -6.30 -0.86 29.31
CA THR A 373 -7.19 0.31 29.27
C THR A 373 -7.38 0.86 30.68
N SER A 374 -8.01 2.02 30.80
CA SER A 374 -8.49 2.54 32.08
C SER A 374 -9.80 3.27 31.93
N VAL A 375 -10.68 3.14 32.93
CA VAL A 375 -11.85 4.03 33.05
C VAL A 375 -11.56 5.07 34.12
N TYR A 376 -11.71 6.35 33.76
CA TYR A 376 -11.51 7.48 34.65
C TYR A 376 -12.83 8.18 34.96
N TYR A 377 -12.95 8.71 36.18
CA TYR A 377 -14.08 9.48 36.67
C TYR A 377 -13.58 10.82 37.20
N ASN A 378 -14.03 11.91 36.59
CA ASN A 378 -13.70 13.26 37.03
C ASN A 378 -14.48 13.58 38.31
N LEU A 379 -13.76 13.86 39.40
CA LEU A 379 -14.34 14.22 40.68
C LEU A 379 -14.82 15.68 40.60
N GLU A 380 -16.14 15.88 40.54
CA GLU A 380 -16.74 17.22 40.56
C GLU A 380 -16.37 17.99 41.83
N ASN A 381 -16.37 19.33 41.77
CA ASN A 381 -15.87 20.22 42.82
C ASN A 381 -16.79 20.27 44.06
N ALA A 382 -16.71 19.23 44.88
CA ALA A 382 -17.61 18.95 45.99
C ALA A 382 -17.14 19.59 47.31
N THR A 383 -17.78 20.67 47.75
CA THR A 383 -17.43 21.36 49.01
C THR A 383 -17.88 20.63 50.29
N GLU A 384 -18.71 19.60 50.16
CA GLU A 384 -19.10 18.63 51.20
C GLU A 384 -18.86 17.21 50.65
N PHE A 385 -18.69 16.21 51.53
CA PHE A 385 -18.42 14.83 51.09
C PHE A 385 -19.52 14.30 50.15
N SER A 386 -19.12 13.95 48.94
CA SER A 386 -19.97 13.47 47.86
C SER A 386 -19.60 12.03 47.48
N PRO A 387 -20.57 11.22 47.00
CA PRO A 387 -20.31 9.83 46.67
C PRO A 387 -19.52 9.71 45.36
N LEU A 388 -18.47 8.89 45.40
CA LEU A 388 -17.84 8.31 44.23
C LEU A 388 -18.53 6.98 43.91
N LYS A 389 -18.89 6.75 42.64
CA LYS A 389 -19.15 5.42 42.10
C LYS A 389 -18.64 5.32 40.66
N LEU A 390 -17.92 4.26 40.36
CA LEU A 390 -17.48 3.89 39.02
C LEU A 390 -17.66 2.38 38.81
N SER A 391 -18.34 1.98 37.74
CA SER A 391 -18.62 0.58 37.41
C SER A 391 -18.25 0.33 35.95
N GLY A 392 -17.86 -0.90 35.62
CA GLY A 392 -17.51 -1.28 34.25
C GLY A 392 -17.28 -2.78 34.10
N ILE A 393 -16.70 -3.17 32.96
CA ILE A 393 -16.32 -4.55 32.64
C ILE A 393 -14.82 -4.55 32.32
N ALA A 394 -14.05 -5.45 32.95
CA ALA A 394 -12.63 -5.59 32.70
C ALA A 394 -12.38 -6.16 31.28
N PRO A 395 -11.35 -5.73 30.54
CA PRO A 395 -11.09 -6.23 29.18
C PRO A 395 -11.01 -7.76 29.04
N PRO A 396 -11.20 -8.32 27.82
CA PRO A 396 -11.04 -9.76 27.53
C PRO A 396 -9.63 -10.34 27.77
N GLN A 397 -8.68 -9.53 28.24
CA GLN A 397 -7.28 -9.89 28.49
C GLN A 397 -6.82 -9.52 29.93
N ALA A 398 -7.70 -8.95 30.76
CA ALA A 398 -7.33 -8.40 32.05
C ALA A 398 -7.03 -9.47 33.12
N ALA A 399 -5.95 -9.25 33.87
CA ALA A 399 -5.52 -10.09 34.99
C ALA A 399 -5.25 -9.29 36.27
N HIS A 400 -4.87 -8.01 36.16
CA HIS A 400 -4.68 -7.10 37.29
C HIS A 400 -5.47 -5.80 37.10
N VAL A 401 -5.80 -5.14 38.21
CA VAL A 401 -6.53 -3.87 38.27
C VAL A 401 -5.94 -2.94 39.33
N ASP A 402 -5.59 -1.73 38.93
CA ASP A 402 -5.06 -0.66 39.78
C ASP A 402 -6.16 0.40 40.04
N VAL A 403 -6.40 0.71 41.30
CA VAL A 403 -7.33 1.75 41.76
C VAL A 403 -6.52 2.94 42.25
N TRP A 404 -6.46 3.97 41.40
CA TRP A 404 -5.73 5.21 41.65
C TRP A 404 -6.71 6.37 41.90
N LEU A 405 -6.42 7.21 42.89
CA LEU A 405 -7.14 8.46 43.13
C LEU A 405 -6.14 9.60 43.31
N GLY A 406 -6.29 10.68 42.54
CA GLY A 406 -5.31 11.76 42.49
C GLY A 406 -5.87 13.10 42.05
N LYS A 407 -5.07 14.16 42.25
CA LYS A 407 -5.46 15.54 41.93
C LYS A 407 -4.26 16.48 41.82
N ASP A 408 -4.37 17.51 40.99
CA ASP A 408 -3.43 18.64 40.95
C ASP A 408 -4.05 19.94 41.54
N GLY A 409 -3.21 20.93 41.83
CA GLY A 409 -3.62 22.26 42.26
C GLY A 409 -3.24 22.61 43.69
N ARG A 410 -3.70 23.77 44.15
CA ARG A 410 -3.34 24.37 45.45
C ARG A 410 -4.34 24.10 46.57
N GLY A 411 -5.53 23.61 46.22
CA GLY A 411 -6.51 23.04 47.14
C GLY A 411 -6.10 21.64 47.61
N LYS A 412 -7.02 20.99 48.34
CA LYS A 412 -6.87 19.63 48.87
C LYS A 412 -8.02 18.75 48.41
N LEU A 413 -7.77 17.45 48.32
CA LEU A 413 -8.81 16.43 48.16
C LEU A 413 -8.75 15.53 49.39
N TYR A 414 -9.92 15.26 49.97
CA TYR A 414 -10.14 14.32 51.06
C TYR A 414 -10.83 13.08 50.49
N LEU A 415 -10.37 11.89 50.89
CA LEU A 415 -10.89 10.59 50.47
C LEU A 415 -11.19 9.73 51.70
N ASP A 416 -12.31 9.00 51.69
CA ASP A 416 -12.82 8.25 52.84
C ASP A 416 -13.75 7.10 52.42
N ASP A 417 -13.90 6.08 53.28
CA ASP A 417 -14.79 4.91 53.13
C ASP A 417 -14.79 4.27 51.71
N LEU A 418 -13.61 4.00 51.13
CA LEU A 418 -13.50 3.43 49.77
C LEU A 418 -13.90 1.93 49.69
N SER A 419 -14.47 1.47 48.58
CA SER A 419 -14.77 0.05 48.36
C SER A 419 -14.68 -0.42 46.91
N LEU A 420 -14.06 -1.57 46.66
CA LEU A 420 -13.97 -2.23 45.34
C LEU A 420 -14.61 -3.63 45.36
N GLU A 421 -15.59 -3.85 44.48
CA GLU A 421 -16.39 -5.08 44.35
C GLU A 421 -16.31 -5.66 42.92
N MET A 422 -16.52 -6.98 42.73
CA MET A 422 -16.34 -7.72 41.45
C MET A 422 -17.52 -8.69 41.13
N GLY A 423 -17.72 -9.08 39.86
CA GLY A 423 -18.83 -9.93 39.36
C GLY A 423 -18.52 -10.88 38.18
N ASP A 424 -19.29 -10.84 37.07
CA ASP A 424 -19.41 -11.88 35.99
C ASP A 424 -19.08 -11.36 34.54
N THR A 425 -19.30 -12.12 33.43
CA THR A 425 -18.71 -11.92 32.07
C THR A 425 -19.64 -12.04 30.79
N VAL A 426 -19.28 -11.45 29.61
CA VAL A 426 -20.16 -11.27 28.37
C VAL A 426 -19.44 -11.18 26.95
N ALA A 427 -20.16 -10.96 25.79
CA ALA A 427 -19.68 -10.93 24.34
C ALA A 427 -20.59 -10.17 23.27
N ALA A 428 -20.17 -9.90 21.98
CA ALA A 428 -20.84 -9.00 20.94
C ALA A 428 -20.53 -9.22 19.38
N ASP A 429 -21.22 -8.53 18.39
CA ASP A 429 -21.15 -8.65 16.86
C ASP A 429 -21.67 -7.42 15.95
N ALA A 430 -21.26 -7.28 14.64
CA ALA A 430 -21.81 -6.54 13.40
C ALA A 430 -21.61 -4.97 13.17
N VAL A 431 -21.86 -4.19 12.04
CA VAL A 431 -22.73 -4.16 10.77
C VAL A 431 -22.17 -3.31 9.51
N ASN A 432 -22.96 -2.69 8.55
CA ASN A 432 -22.61 -1.91 7.27
C ASN A 432 -23.78 -0.98 6.66
N MET A 433 -23.61 -0.11 5.59
CA MET A 433 -24.56 0.98 5.12
C MET A 433 -24.86 1.25 3.58
N LEU A 434 -25.81 2.16 3.20
CA LEU A 434 -26.45 2.37 1.85
C LEU A 434 -26.97 3.82 1.47
N ASP A 435 -27.21 4.07 0.15
CA ASP A 435 -27.70 5.31 -0.54
C ASP A 435 -29.22 5.30 -0.99
N ASN A 436 -29.83 6.46 -1.30
CA ASN A 436 -31.21 6.63 -1.80
C ASN A 436 -31.49 7.94 -2.64
N GLY A 437 -30.62 8.34 -3.57
CA GLY A 437 -30.79 9.57 -4.37
C GLY A 437 -31.89 9.58 -5.47
N ASP A 438 -33.18 9.34 -5.17
CA ASP A 438 -34.29 9.60 -6.14
C ASP A 438 -35.69 9.98 -5.57
N PHE A 439 -36.05 9.58 -4.35
CA PHE A 439 -37.41 9.68 -3.76
C PHE A 439 -38.59 9.08 -4.58
N VAL A 440 -38.38 8.51 -5.77
CA VAL A 440 -39.42 8.08 -6.73
C VAL A 440 -40.25 6.90 -6.18
N ASN A 441 -39.64 6.04 -5.35
CA ASN A 441 -40.31 4.87 -4.76
C ASN A 441 -40.97 5.13 -3.39
N GLY A 442 -41.10 6.39 -2.98
CA GLY A 442 -41.74 6.78 -1.72
C GLY A 442 -40.84 6.61 -0.49
N GLN A 443 -41.43 6.75 0.70
CA GLN A 443 -40.76 6.93 1.99
C GLN A 443 -40.09 5.66 2.57
N LYS A 444 -39.37 4.88 1.75
CA LYS A 444 -38.94 3.52 2.11
C LYS A 444 -37.76 3.48 3.09
N TYR A 445 -36.90 4.49 3.10
CA TYR A 445 -35.64 4.49 3.87
C TYR A 445 -35.41 5.73 4.74
N TRP A 446 -36.30 6.73 4.69
CA TRP A 446 -36.18 7.97 5.46
C TRP A 446 -37.26 8.07 6.54
N GLY A 447 -36.81 8.28 7.78
CA GLY A 447 -37.62 8.62 8.93
C GLY A 447 -38.12 10.08 8.89
N TYR A 448 -39.12 10.37 9.72
CA TYR A 448 -39.81 11.66 9.75
C TYR A 448 -40.23 12.04 11.17
N TRP A 449 -40.28 13.35 11.48
CA TRP A 449 -40.99 13.86 12.66
C TRP A 449 -41.92 15.03 12.36
N GLY A 450 -43.08 15.03 13.05
CA GLY A 450 -44.07 16.10 13.00
C GLY A 450 -45.46 15.62 12.55
N SER A 451 -46.19 16.48 11.84
CA SER A 451 -47.50 16.18 11.25
C SER A 451 -47.38 15.76 9.78
N THR A 452 -47.45 14.47 9.49
CA THR A 452 -47.23 13.86 8.15
C THR A 452 -48.02 14.49 7.00
N ASP A 453 -49.18 15.08 7.27
CA ASP A 453 -49.98 15.88 6.31
C ASP A 453 -49.24 17.11 5.72
N ARG A 454 -47.97 17.33 6.11
CA ARG A 454 -47.09 18.43 5.69
C ARG A 454 -45.88 18.01 4.85
N LEU A 455 -45.70 16.70 4.61
CA LEU A 455 -44.76 16.20 3.61
C LEU A 455 -45.45 16.09 2.25
N THR A 456 -44.76 16.43 1.17
CA THR A 456 -45.26 16.24 -0.21
C THR A 456 -44.08 16.12 -1.18
N VAL A 457 -44.06 15.09 -2.03
CA VAL A 457 -43.13 15.05 -3.18
C VAL A 457 -43.65 16.03 -4.24
N VAL A 458 -42.78 16.89 -4.76
CA VAL A 458 -43.14 17.98 -5.67
C VAL A 458 -42.26 17.98 -6.91
N ASN A 459 -42.84 18.33 -8.06
CA ASN A 459 -42.09 18.43 -9.32
C ASN A 459 -41.33 19.77 -9.43
N GLU A 460 -40.34 19.94 -8.55
CA GLU A 460 -39.42 21.08 -8.49
C GLU A 460 -38.14 20.61 -7.79
N SER A 461 -37.00 20.55 -8.49
CA SER A 461 -35.69 20.03 -8.05
C SER A 461 -34.57 21.00 -8.52
N PRO A 462 -33.32 20.96 -7.98
CA PRO A 462 -32.18 21.59 -8.61
C PRO A 462 -31.55 20.76 -9.75
N VAL A 463 -31.84 19.46 -9.82
CA VAL A 463 -31.13 18.49 -10.68
C VAL A 463 -32.08 17.72 -11.62
N ASP A 464 -33.27 17.32 -11.15
CA ASP A 464 -34.16 16.40 -11.88
C ASP A 464 -35.66 16.84 -11.94
N ASP A 465 -36.60 15.89 -11.98
CA ASP A 465 -38.05 16.10 -12.05
C ASP A 465 -38.79 16.10 -10.68
N THR A 466 -38.19 15.73 -9.53
CA THR A 466 -38.89 15.63 -8.21
C THR A 466 -38.04 15.80 -6.95
N SER A 467 -38.50 16.63 -6.00
CA SER A 467 -37.91 16.78 -4.65
C SER A 467 -38.90 16.59 -3.49
N LEU A 468 -38.41 16.52 -2.25
CA LEU A 468 -39.25 16.44 -1.05
C LEU A 468 -39.50 17.81 -0.40
N LYS A 469 -40.78 18.22 -0.37
CA LYS A 469 -41.26 19.41 0.35
C LYS A 469 -41.73 19.08 1.78
N ILE A 470 -41.34 19.95 2.72
CA ILE A 470 -41.62 19.90 4.15
C ILE A 470 -42.21 21.25 4.61
N SER A 471 -43.53 21.32 4.85
CA SER A 471 -44.20 22.57 5.26
C SER A 471 -44.09 22.84 6.77
N GLY A 472 -43.35 23.88 7.15
CA GLY A 472 -42.98 24.23 8.51
C GLY A 472 -44.12 24.70 9.44
N ASP A 473 -43.92 24.52 10.73
CA ASP A 473 -44.72 25.09 11.81
C ASP A 473 -43.82 25.59 12.96
N ALA A 474 -44.42 25.97 14.09
CA ALA A 474 -43.72 26.56 15.23
C ALA A 474 -42.94 25.54 16.10
N ASN A 475 -43.15 24.24 15.90
CA ASN A 475 -42.48 23.17 16.66
C ASN A 475 -41.35 22.52 15.85
N GLY A 476 -41.45 22.55 14.51
CA GLY A 476 -40.44 22.05 13.58
C GLY A 476 -40.82 20.72 12.96
N ASN A 477 -40.56 20.59 11.66
CA ASN A 477 -40.77 19.36 10.88
C ASN A 477 -39.46 19.00 10.17
N GLY A 478 -39.17 17.71 10.01
CA GLY A 478 -37.91 17.27 9.41
C GLY A 478 -37.90 15.79 9.04
N VAL A 479 -36.89 15.40 8.27
CA VAL A 479 -36.56 14.03 7.91
C VAL A 479 -35.21 13.63 8.48
N TRP A 480 -35.03 12.32 8.70
CA TRP A 480 -33.80 11.74 9.24
C TRP A 480 -33.56 10.34 8.69
N GLN A 481 -32.31 9.90 8.66
CA GLN A 481 -31.93 8.52 8.39
C GLN A 481 -30.86 8.12 9.40
N GLU A 482 -31.17 7.11 10.22
CA GLU A 482 -30.22 6.52 11.15
C GLU A 482 -29.38 5.47 10.41
N LEU A 483 -28.07 5.53 10.63
CA LEU A 483 -27.04 4.69 10.04
C LEU A 483 -26.24 4.07 11.19
N LEU A 484 -25.73 2.84 11.03
CA LEU A 484 -24.71 2.31 11.94
C LEU A 484 -23.36 2.98 11.66
N ALA A 485 -22.62 3.28 12.73
CA ALA A 485 -21.40 4.07 12.66
C ALA A 485 -20.36 3.62 13.69
N GLU A 486 -19.11 3.51 13.22
CA GLU A 486 -17.96 3.18 14.06
C GLU A 486 -17.34 4.46 14.66
N PRO A 487 -16.75 4.39 15.87
CA PRO A 487 -16.01 5.51 16.44
C PRO A 487 -14.72 5.79 15.65
N ASP A 488 -14.27 7.04 15.71
CA ASP A 488 -13.05 7.58 15.09
C ASP A 488 -13.00 7.50 13.53
N MET A 489 -14.16 7.27 12.89
CA MET A 489 -14.41 7.46 11.45
C MET A 489 -14.96 8.87 11.14
N GLU A 490 -14.61 9.48 10.00
CA GLU A 490 -15.23 10.75 9.57
C GLU A 490 -16.43 10.52 8.66
N TYR A 491 -17.59 11.04 9.06
CA TYR A 491 -18.82 11.00 8.27
C TYR A 491 -19.07 12.35 7.59
N THR A 492 -19.55 12.32 6.35
CA THR A 492 -19.87 13.50 5.54
C THR A 492 -21.26 13.38 4.92
N TYR A 493 -22.15 14.31 5.23
CA TYR A 493 -23.52 14.41 4.75
C TYR A 493 -23.67 15.57 3.76
N THR A 494 -24.26 15.30 2.60
CA THR A 494 -24.41 16.24 1.48
C THR A 494 -25.83 16.23 0.91
N GLY A 495 -26.13 17.24 0.09
CA GLY A 495 -27.34 17.34 -0.72
C GLY A 495 -27.69 18.78 -1.07
N PHE A 496 -28.92 19.01 -1.53
CA PHE A 496 -29.45 20.35 -1.80
C PHE A 496 -30.63 20.70 -0.89
N LEU A 497 -30.77 21.99 -0.56
CA LEU A 497 -31.98 22.51 0.07
C LEU A 497 -32.39 23.90 -0.41
N LYS A 498 -33.66 24.24 -0.14
CA LYS A 498 -34.30 25.53 -0.48
C LYS A 498 -35.34 25.90 0.57
N LEU A 499 -35.50 27.18 0.92
CA LEU A 499 -36.32 27.60 2.07
C LEU A 499 -37.19 28.84 1.75
N VAL A 500 -38.47 28.60 1.45
CA VAL A 500 -39.41 29.59 0.90
C VAL A 500 -40.37 30.12 1.98
N ASP A 501 -40.53 31.45 2.11
CA ASP A 501 -41.55 32.06 2.98
C ASP A 501 -42.92 32.15 2.28
N THR A 502 -43.94 31.54 2.87
CA THR A 502 -45.32 31.57 2.37
C THR A 502 -46.20 32.58 3.10
N TYR A 503 -45.78 33.09 4.26
CA TYR A 503 -46.63 33.92 5.12
C TYR A 503 -46.69 35.40 4.70
N SER A 504 -45.57 36.00 4.28
CA SER A 504 -45.53 37.43 3.89
C SER A 504 -46.40 37.76 2.68
N ARG A 505 -46.57 36.82 1.75
CA ARG A 505 -47.30 37.00 0.48
C ARG A 505 -48.81 37.19 0.65
N PHE A 506 -49.40 36.84 1.81
CA PHE A 506 -50.86 36.79 1.98
C PHE A 506 -51.52 38.01 2.63
N TYR A 507 -50.80 38.81 3.43
CA TYR A 507 -51.40 39.89 4.25
C TYR A 507 -50.87 41.30 3.99
N GLY A 508 -49.89 41.49 3.11
CA GLY A 508 -49.46 42.81 2.63
C GLY A 508 -48.75 43.72 3.65
N PHE A 509 -48.53 43.26 4.88
CA PHE A 509 -47.72 43.95 5.89
C PHE A 509 -46.31 43.36 5.91
N SER A 510 -45.33 44.16 5.46
CA SER A 510 -43.91 43.79 5.45
C SER A 510 -43.31 43.85 6.85
N TYR A 511 -43.45 42.76 7.61
CA TYR A 511 -42.81 42.57 8.91
C TYR A 511 -41.81 41.41 8.80
N TYR A 512 -40.51 41.71 8.76
CA TYR A 512 -39.43 40.71 8.66
C TYR A 512 -39.00 40.26 10.07
N PRO A 513 -39.27 39.01 10.51
CA PRO A 513 -38.53 38.40 11.61
C PRO A 513 -37.18 37.88 11.08
N SER A 514 -36.07 38.36 11.63
CA SER A 514 -34.71 38.12 11.12
C SER A 514 -34.12 36.74 11.40
N ASN A 515 -34.87 35.84 12.04
CA ASN A 515 -34.36 34.59 12.62
C ASN A 515 -35.23 33.41 12.14
N ARG A 516 -34.88 32.83 10.99
CA ARG A 516 -35.53 31.66 10.37
C ARG A 516 -34.47 30.87 9.62
N TRP A 517 -34.34 29.58 9.91
CA TRP A 517 -33.24 28.73 9.46
C TRP A 517 -33.73 27.31 9.13
N ALA A 518 -33.08 26.67 8.16
CA ALA A 518 -33.04 25.22 8.05
C ALA A 518 -31.77 24.73 8.76
N ILE A 519 -31.81 23.52 9.32
CA ILE A 519 -30.66 22.87 9.96
C ILE A 519 -30.45 21.51 9.32
N VAL A 520 -29.21 21.25 8.93
CA VAL A 520 -28.72 19.95 8.46
C VAL A 520 -27.64 19.47 9.42
N SER A 521 -27.69 18.19 9.81
CA SER A 521 -26.79 17.66 10.84
C SER A 521 -26.50 16.16 10.74
N LEU A 522 -25.38 15.76 11.36
CA LEU A 522 -24.98 14.39 11.68
C LEU A 522 -24.91 14.29 13.21
N LYS A 523 -25.70 13.42 13.83
CA LYS A 523 -25.68 13.19 15.28
C LYS A 523 -25.14 11.81 15.60
N TYR A 524 -24.15 11.75 16.48
CA TYR A 524 -23.54 10.50 16.89
C TYR A 524 -24.24 9.97 18.15
N LEU A 525 -24.53 8.67 18.14
CA LEU A 525 -25.40 7.97 19.09
C LEU A 525 -24.70 6.70 19.61
N ASP A 526 -24.92 6.35 20.88
CA ASP A 526 -24.38 5.11 21.47
C ASP A 526 -25.19 3.86 21.09
N GLU A 527 -24.73 2.67 21.51
CA GLU A 527 -25.39 1.37 21.27
C GLU A 527 -26.85 1.28 21.78
N ASN A 528 -27.28 2.21 22.64
CA ASN A 528 -28.62 2.33 23.20
C ASN A 528 -29.42 3.49 22.58
N HIS A 529 -28.92 4.10 21.49
CA HIS A 529 -29.44 5.30 20.83
C HIS A 529 -29.45 6.57 21.72
N ASN A 530 -28.54 6.68 22.71
CA ASN A 530 -28.34 7.93 23.45
C ASN A 530 -27.43 8.89 22.68
N PHE A 531 -27.77 10.18 22.70
CA PHE A 531 -27.01 11.24 22.03
C PHE A 531 -25.62 11.49 22.65
N ILE A 532 -24.58 11.46 21.80
CA ILE A 532 -23.17 11.74 22.15
C ILE A 532 -22.78 13.16 21.70
N SER A 533 -22.90 13.47 20.40
CA SER A 533 -22.54 14.78 19.83
C SER A 533 -23.23 15.06 18.49
N GLU A 534 -23.14 16.28 17.97
CA GLU A 534 -23.73 16.70 16.69
C GLU A 534 -22.79 17.63 15.91
N SER A 535 -22.51 17.28 14.65
CA SER A 535 -22.02 18.23 13.64
C SER A 535 -23.22 18.80 12.91
N TYR A 536 -23.34 20.13 12.78
CA TYR A 536 -24.47 20.77 12.08
C TYR A 536 -24.11 22.08 11.38
N ASN A 537 -24.91 22.45 10.38
CA ASN A 537 -24.89 23.76 9.74
C ASN A 537 -26.29 24.40 9.77
N GLU A 538 -26.35 25.70 10.13
CA GLU A 538 -27.56 26.52 10.04
C GLU A 538 -27.59 27.27 8.68
N ILE A 539 -28.60 27.02 7.86
CA ILE A 539 -28.73 27.61 6.52
C ILE A 539 -29.89 28.61 6.48
N GLN A 540 -29.58 29.85 6.08
CA GLN A 540 -30.51 30.97 6.10
C GLN A 540 -31.43 30.99 4.87
N LEU A 541 -32.63 31.58 5.02
CA LEU A 541 -33.64 31.73 3.97
C LEU A 541 -33.10 32.17 2.60
N THR A 542 -33.29 31.32 1.57
CA THR A 542 -33.28 31.75 0.16
C THR A 542 -34.41 31.09 -0.63
N ASP A 543 -35.02 31.83 -1.56
CA ASP A 543 -36.01 31.34 -2.53
C ASP A 543 -35.36 30.50 -3.67
N SER A 544 -34.07 30.15 -3.52
CA SER A 544 -33.23 29.39 -4.47
C SER A 544 -32.79 28.06 -3.86
N TRP A 545 -32.34 27.14 -4.69
CA TRP A 545 -31.60 25.95 -4.24
C TRP A 545 -30.15 26.29 -3.89
N LEU A 546 -29.65 25.66 -2.83
CA LEU A 546 -28.26 25.73 -2.37
C LEU A 546 -27.77 24.30 -2.07
N PRO A 547 -26.55 23.91 -2.49
CA PRO A 547 -25.91 22.71 -1.96
C PRO A 547 -25.50 22.92 -0.50
N PHE A 548 -25.41 21.82 0.26
CA PHE A 548 -24.82 21.80 1.59
C PHE A 548 -23.86 20.64 1.77
N GLN A 549 -22.96 20.78 2.74
CA GLN A 549 -22.12 19.71 3.27
C GLN A 549 -22.05 19.88 4.80
N VAL A 550 -22.02 18.77 5.54
CA VAL A 550 -21.73 18.69 6.98
C VAL A 550 -20.80 17.50 7.18
N SER A 551 -19.63 17.72 7.78
CA SER A 551 -18.66 16.65 8.08
C SER A 551 -18.37 16.58 9.58
N GLY A 552 -17.93 15.43 10.08
CA GLY A 552 -17.48 15.27 11.46
C GLY A 552 -16.92 13.89 11.78
N LEU A 553 -15.98 13.86 12.72
CA LEU A 553 -15.44 12.63 13.29
C LEU A 553 -16.42 12.05 14.33
N ALA A 554 -16.79 10.78 14.19
CA ALA A 554 -17.60 10.06 15.15
C ALA A 554 -16.84 9.87 16.49
N PRO A 555 -17.34 10.34 17.64
CA PRO A 555 -16.61 10.19 18.90
C PRO A 555 -16.55 8.75 19.40
N ALA A 556 -15.53 8.43 20.20
CA ALA A 556 -15.46 7.18 20.95
C ALA A 556 -16.77 6.85 21.70
N GLY A 557 -17.31 5.66 21.45
CA GLY A 557 -18.61 5.20 21.97
C GLY A 557 -19.79 5.34 21.00
N THR A 558 -19.57 5.91 19.80
CA THR A 558 -20.55 5.87 18.71
C THR A 558 -20.84 4.44 18.27
N ALA A 559 -22.11 4.15 18.01
CA ALA A 559 -22.60 2.95 17.32
C ALA A 559 -23.59 3.29 16.18
N TYR A 560 -24.20 4.49 16.20
CA TYR A 560 -25.06 4.98 15.11
C TYR A 560 -24.78 6.47 14.81
N VAL A 561 -25.05 6.88 13.57
CA VAL A 561 -25.11 8.29 13.15
C VAL A 561 -26.45 8.62 12.50
N ASP A 562 -27.10 9.66 13.00
CA ASP A 562 -28.39 10.18 12.55
C ASP A 562 -28.15 11.32 11.56
N ALA A 563 -28.42 11.12 10.27
CA ALA A 563 -28.32 12.15 9.24
C ALA A 563 -29.67 12.87 9.07
N VAL A 564 -29.70 14.19 9.29
CA VAL A 564 -30.92 14.92 9.66
C VAL A 564 -31.08 16.21 8.85
N ALA A 565 -32.28 16.48 8.32
CA ALA A 565 -32.64 17.76 7.70
C ALA A 565 -34.00 18.28 8.21
N TRP A 566 -34.03 19.47 8.82
CA TRP A 566 -35.25 20.01 9.43
C TRP A 566 -35.37 21.54 9.39
N ILE A 567 -36.60 22.04 9.53
CA ILE A 567 -36.91 23.48 9.62
C ILE A 567 -37.28 23.89 11.05
N THR A 568 -36.72 25.01 11.52
CA THR A 568 -37.00 25.57 12.84
C THR A 568 -37.42 27.05 12.81
N GLY A 569 -38.15 27.49 13.85
CA GLY A 569 -38.51 28.90 14.07
C GLY A 569 -39.46 29.54 13.06
N CYS A 570 -39.96 28.83 12.03
CA CYS A 570 -40.84 29.39 11.01
C CYS A 570 -42.23 28.73 10.94
N SER A 571 -43.23 29.39 11.53
CA SER A 571 -44.63 29.22 11.14
C SER A 571 -44.90 29.88 9.79
N GLY A 572 -45.07 29.09 8.73
CA GLY A 572 -45.36 29.58 7.37
C GLY A 572 -44.13 29.72 6.46
N CYS A 573 -43.23 28.75 6.51
CA CYS A 573 -42.20 28.52 5.49
C CYS A 573 -42.31 27.09 4.97
N ASP A 574 -41.83 26.85 3.76
CA ASP A 574 -41.65 25.52 3.18
C ASP A 574 -40.15 25.25 2.97
N LEU A 575 -39.64 24.17 3.55
CA LEU A 575 -38.31 23.61 3.25
C LEU A 575 -38.47 22.59 2.13
N TYR A 576 -37.55 22.61 1.16
CA TYR A 576 -37.43 21.60 0.11
C TYR A 576 -36.01 21.00 0.23
N VAL A 577 -35.89 19.69 0.08
CA VAL A 577 -34.62 18.95 0.18
C VAL A 577 -34.51 17.94 -0.97
N ASP A 578 -33.29 17.72 -1.45
CA ASP A 578 -32.97 16.85 -2.59
C ASP A 578 -31.56 16.26 -2.49
N ASP A 579 -31.29 15.19 -3.23
CA ASP A 579 -29.98 14.50 -3.36
C ASP A 579 -29.26 14.24 -2.02
N LEU A 580 -29.99 13.75 -1.01
CA LEU A 580 -29.49 13.54 0.35
C LEU A 580 -28.63 12.26 0.44
N ALA A 581 -27.31 12.40 0.68
CA ALA A 581 -26.36 11.28 0.74
C ALA A 581 -25.34 11.42 1.89
N VAL A 582 -24.90 10.29 2.46
CA VAL A 582 -23.90 10.23 3.53
C VAL A 582 -22.76 9.28 3.14
N THR A 583 -21.52 9.72 3.32
CA THR A 583 -20.31 8.91 3.11
C THR A 583 -19.48 8.83 4.41
N ALA A 584 -18.60 7.83 4.50
CA ALA A 584 -17.68 7.64 5.63
C ALA A 584 -16.23 7.48 5.12
N VAL A 585 -15.24 7.97 5.88
CA VAL A 585 -13.82 7.93 5.54
C VAL A 585 -13.00 7.44 6.72
N SER A 586 -12.07 6.51 6.46
CA SER A 586 -11.19 5.89 7.46
C SER A 586 -9.86 6.62 7.57
N THR A 587 -9.35 6.79 8.80
CA THR A 587 -8.00 7.35 9.06
C THR A 587 -6.96 6.30 9.46
N GLN A 588 -7.38 5.05 9.66
CA GLN A 588 -6.51 3.88 9.57
C GLN A 588 -6.66 3.30 8.16
N ALA A 589 -5.56 2.87 7.53
CA ALA A 589 -5.65 2.07 6.30
C ALA A 589 -6.48 0.82 6.61
N GLN A 590 -7.54 0.56 5.83
CA GLN A 590 -8.39 -0.60 6.06
C GLN A 590 -7.63 -1.86 5.65
N PRO A 591 -8.06 -3.05 6.12
CA PRO A 591 -7.62 -4.30 5.55
C PRO A 591 -8.12 -4.42 4.08
N ASN A 592 -7.33 -3.89 3.15
CA ASN A 592 -7.41 -4.03 1.68
C ASN A 592 -8.29 -3.02 0.91
N ASP A 593 -8.07 -1.71 1.11
CA ASP A 593 -8.61 -0.67 0.22
C ASP A 593 -8.27 -0.90 -1.28
N TYR A 594 -7.20 -1.65 -1.58
CA TYR A 594 -6.81 -2.04 -2.94
C TYR A 594 -7.91 -2.78 -3.72
N LEU A 595 -8.85 -3.45 -3.04
CA LEU A 595 -10.02 -4.08 -3.66
C LEU A 595 -11.00 -3.02 -4.18
N GLN A 596 -11.25 -1.96 -3.40
CA GLN A 596 -12.15 -0.85 -3.78
C GLN A 596 -11.51 0.04 -4.87
N VAL A 597 -10.20 0.32 -4.74
CA VAL A 597 -9.42 1.09 -5.74
C VAL A 597 -9.42 0.40 -7.12
N THR A 598 -9.54 -0.93 -7.16
CA THR A 598 -9.68 -1.72 -8.40
C THR A 598 -11.12 -2.06 -8.78
N GLY A 599 -12.11 -1.77 -7.93
CA GLY A 599 -13.52 -2.11 -8.15
C GLY A 599 -13.86 -3.60 -8.01
N VAL A 600 -13.03 -4.37 -7.31
CA VAL A 600 -13.21 -5.82 -7.13
C VAL A 600 -14.31 -6.15 -6.12
N ASP A 601 -14.50 -5.28 -5.12
CA ASP A 601 -15.63 -5.27 -4.20
C ASP A 601 -16.99 -5.36 -4.94
N GLN A 602 -17.17 -4.54 -5.98
CA GLN A 602 -18.37 -4.49 -6.82
C GLN A 602 -18.61 -5.79 -7.61
N LEU A 603 -17.58 -6.61 -7.80
CA LEU A 603 -17.69 -7.92 -8.45
C LEU A 603 -18.04 -9.02 -7.44
N HIS A 604 -17.52 -8.95 -6.21
CA HIS A 604 -17.91 -9.86 -5.12
C HIS A 604 -19.40 -9.72 -4.77
N ASP A 605 -19.92 -8.49 -4.75
CA ASP A 605 -21.37 -8.20 -4.56
C ASP A 605 -22.25 -8.80 -5.66
N LEU A 606 -21.71 -8.97 -6.87
CA LEU A 606 -22.38 -9.65 -7.99
C LEU A 606 -22.22 -11.18 -7.95
N GLY A 607 -21.47 -11.72 -6.99
CA GLY A 607 -21.17 -13.14 -6.86
C GLY A 607 -20.11 -13.64 -7.85
N ILE A 608 -19.27 -12.75 -8.38
CA ILE A 608 -18.12 -13.09 -9.23
C ILE A 608 -16.89 -13.09 -8.33
N ASP A 609 -16.37 -14.27 -8.01
CA ASP A 609 -15.31 -14.47 -7.01
C ASP A 609 -14.13 -15.30 -7.52
N GLY A 610 -14.14 -15.67 -8.81
CA GLY A 610 -13.12 -16.53 -9.44
C GLY A 610 -13.47 -18.02 -9.41
N SER A 611 -14.69 -18.36 -8.99
CA SER A 611 -15.17 -19.74 -8.82
C SER A 611 -14.84 -20.66 -9.99
N GLY A 612 -14.25 -21.82 -9.67
CA GLY A 612 -13.92 -22.86 -10.64
C GLY A 612 -12.67 -22.60 -11.51
N ILE A 613 -12.13 -21.38 -11.50
CA ILE A 613 -10.83 -21.05 -12.10
C ILE A 613 -9.70 -21.57 -11.21
N THR A 614 -8.52 -21.83 -11.78
CA THR A 614 -7.34 -22.21 -11.01
C THR A 614 -6.12 -21.41 -11.47
N VAL A 615 -5.45 -20.80 -10.49
CA VAL A 615 -4.24 -20.00 -10.65
C VAL A 615 -3.03 -20.80 -10.15
N ALA A 616 -2.01 -20.98 -10.98
CA ALA A 616 -0.73 -21.51 -10.54
C ALA A 616 0.17 -20.36 -10.06
N VAL A 617 0.65 -20.44 -8.83
CA VAL A 617 1.58 -19.47 -8.23
C VAL A 617 2.98 -20.08 -8.34
N LEU A 618 3.79 -19.53 -9.26
CA LEU A 618 5.12 -20.04 -9.60
C LEU A 618 6.18 -19.16 -8.92
N ASP A 619 6.66 -19.63 -7.76
CA ASP A 619 7.23 -18.77 -6.71
C ASP A 619 8.06 -19.60 -5.67
N SER A 620 8.22 -19.11 -4.44
CA SER A 620 8.89 -19.78 -3.30
C SER A 620 8.09 -20.91 -2.64
N GLY A 621 6.84 -21.12 -3.05
CA GLY A 621 5.90 -22.11 -2.48
C GLY A 621 4.65 -21.45 -1.87
N ILE A 622 3.81 -22.23 -1.18
CA ILE A 622 2.67 -21.73 -0.40
C ILE A 622 2.65 -22.36 1.00
N ASN A 623 2.36 -21.56 2.03
CA ASN A 623 2.00 -22.02 3.37
C ASN A 623 0.48 -22.00 3.54
N THR A 624 -0.17 -23.16 3.37
CA THR A 624 -1.64 -23.30 3.40
C THR A 624 -2.29 -22.91 4.74
N ASN A 625 -1.55 -23.00 5.86
CA ASN A 625 -2.05 -22.55 7.16
C ASN A 625 -2.11 -21.02 7.23
N ALA A 626 -1.07 -20.33 6.73
CA ALA A 626 -1.01 -18.88 6.69
C ALA A 626 -2.00 -18.31 5.65
N LEU A 627 -2.11 -18.96 4.49
CA LEU A 627 -3.13 -18.69 3.46
C LEU A 627 -4.58 -18.93 3.94
N ARG A 628 -4.76 -19.68 5.03
CA ARG A 628 -6.06 -20.15 5.55
C ARG A 628 -6.90 -20.96 4.55
N LYS A 629 -6.25 -21.55 3.54
CA LYS A 629 -6.87 -22.24 2.41
C LYS A 629 -5.96 -23.37 1.93
N ALA A 630 -6.57 -24.46 1.48
CA ALA A 630 -5.83 -25.57 0.87
C ALA A 630 -5.42 -25.23 -0.56
N THR A 631 -4.26 -25.71 -0.99
CA THR A 631 -3.87 -25.77 -2.39
C THR A 631 -4.50 -26.99 -3.07
N LYS A 632 -4.83 -26.85 -4.36
CA LYS A 632 -5.42 -27.91 -5.20
C LYS A 632 -4.38 -28.97 -5.61
N ALA A 633 -3.12 -28.55 -5.69
CA ALA A 633 -1.94 -29.37 -5.84
C ALA A 633 -0.70 -28.58 -5.39
N ASP A 634 0.35 -29.30 -4.99
CA ASP A 634 1.67 -28.73 -4.70
C ASP A 634 2.72 -29.42 -5.57
N PHE A 635 3.55 -28.63 -6.24
CA PHE A 635 4.76 -29.06 -6.94
C PHE A 635 5.97 -28.31 -6.39
N SER A 636 7.11 -28.99 -6.31
CA SER A 636 8.40 -28.39 -5.96
C SER A 636 9.51 -29.00 -6.79
N VAL A 637 10.39 -28.14 -7.29
CA VAL A 637 11.73 -28.54 -7.75
C VAL A 637 12.58 -28.91 -6.52
N ASP A 638 13.55 -29.81 -6.65
CA ASP A 638 14.49 -30.11 -5.57
C ASP A 638 15.54 -28.98 -5.48
N LEU A 639 15.26 -28.01 -4.61
CA LEU A 639 16.11 -26.85 -4.32
C LEU A 639 16.81 -27.00 -2.95
N SER A 640 16.87 -28.22 -2.40
CA SER A 640 17.38 -28.55 -1.04
C SER A 640 16.65 -27.89 0.15
N ALA A 641 15.58 -27.13 -0.08
CA ALA A 641 14.68 -26.61 0.93
C ALA A 641 13.62 -27.67 1.36
N PRO A 642 13.06 -27.60 2.58
CA PRO A 642 11.89 -28.41 2.95
C PRO A 642 10.64 -27.91 2.21
N SER A 643 9.72 -28.82 1.89
CA SER A 643 8.50 -28.53 1.13
C SER A 643 7.54 -27.59 1.85
N GLY A 644 7.00 -26.61 1.11
CA GLY A 644 6.16 -25.53 1.64
C GLY A 644 6.91 -24.20 1.65
N ASP A 645 6.18 -23.10 1.82
CA ASP A 645 6.80 -21.77 1.81
C ASP A 645 7.52 -21.48 3.14
N VAL A 646 8.85 -21.50 3.09
CA VAL A 646 9.73 -21.02 4.16
C VAL A 646 10.11 -19.55 3.94
N ASN A 647 10.02 -19.05 2.72
CA ASN A 647 10.40 -17.67 2.39
C ASN A 647 9.32 -16.68 2.81
N GLY A 648 8.07 -16.93 2.43
CA GLY A 648 6.90 -16.09 2.73
C GLY A 648 6.34 -15.35 1.51
N HIS A 649 7.14 -15.10 0.47
CA HIS A 649 6.73 -14.36 -0.72
C HIS A 649 5.60 -15.05 -1.50
N GLY A 650 5.75 -16.33 -1.85
CA GLY A 650 4.71 -17.07 -2.58
C GLY A 650 3.39 -17.22 -1.79
N THR A 651 3.46 -17.27 -0.46
CA THR A 651 2.28 -17.17 0.42
C THR A 651 1.63 -15.79 0.37
N PHE A 652 2.42 -14.72 0.33
CA PHE A 652 1.92 -13.35 0.14
C PHE A 652 1.16 -13.23 -1.19
N MET A 653 1.77 -13.69 -2.29
CA MET A 653 1.17 -13.64 -3.63
C MET A 653 -0.11 -14.48 -3.73
N ALA A 654 -0.08 -15.73 -3.24
CA ALA A 654 -1.27 -16.60 -3.19
C ALA A 654 -2.39 -16.01 -2.32
N GLY A 655 -2.02 -15.30 -1.25
CA GLY A 655 -2.93 -14.59 -0.36
C GLY A 655 -3.69 -13.48 -1.06
N LEU A 656 -2.99 -12.59 -1.78
CA LEU A 656 -3.63 -11.53 -2.59
C LEU A 656 -4.55 -12.11 -3.68
N ILE A 657 -4.14 -13.22 -4.31
CA ILE A 657 -4.90 -13.88 -5.37
C ILE A 657 -6.20 -14.48 -4.84
N SER A 658 -6.14 -15.33 -3.80
CA SER A 658 -7.31 -16.13 -3.37
C SER A 658 -7.32 -16.57 -1.91
N GLY A 659 -6.57 -15.91 -1.03
CA GLY A 659 -6.43 -16.29 0.39
C GLY A 659 -7.76 -16.43 1.13
N GLY A 660 -7.86 -17.44 1.99
CA GLY A 660 -9.04 -17.74 2.81
C GLY A 660 -9.18 -16.88 4.07
N ALA A 661 -8.63 -15.65 4.03
CA ALA A 661 -8.69 -14.72 5.15
C ALA A 661 -9.73 -13.64 4.90
N THR A 662 -10.33 -13.14 5.98
CA THR A 662 -11.35 -12.09 5.97
C THR A 662 -10.93 -10.92 6.85
N ASP A 663 -11.51 -9.76 6.58
CA ASP A 663 -11.46 -8.60 7.45
C ASP A 663 -12.26 -8.83 8.75
N ALA A 664 -12.46 -7.76 9.53
CA ALA A 664 -13.23 -7.79 10.78
C ALA A 664 -14.75 -8.00 10.58
N TYR A 665 -15.28 -7.70 9.39
CA TYR A 665 -16.70 -7.80 9.04
C TYR A 665 -17.05 -9.13 8.37
N GLY A 666 -16.04 -9.88 7.91
CA GLY A 666 -16.18 -11.16 7.21
C GLY A 666 -16.00 -11.08 5.70
N ASN A 667 -15.64 -9.92 5.15
CA ASN A 667 -15.39 -9.76 3.72
C ASN A 667 -14.05 -10.40 3.33
N PRO A 668 -13.92 -11.00 2.12
CA PRO A 668 -12.66 -11.61 1.69
C PRO A 668 -11.51 -10.60 1.53
N MET A 669 -10.31 -10.97 1.98
CA MET A 669 -9.09 -10.15 1.87
C MET A 669 -8.29 -10.37 0.57
N ALA A 670 -8.88 -11.07 -0.39
CA ALA A 670 -8.25 -11.54 -1.61
C ALA A 670 -9.10 -11.19 -2.84
N VAL A 671 -8.46 -11.00 -3.99
CA VAL A 671 -9.13 -10.56 -5.22
C VAL A 671 -10.12 -11.59 -5.76
N ALA A 672 -9.74 -12.87 -5.79
CA ALA A 672 -10.53 -13.96 -6.33
C ALA A 672 -10.66 -15.09 -5.28
N PRO A 673 -11.45 -14.90 -4.20
CA PRO A 673 -11.49 -15.82 -3.07
C PRO A 673 -12.14 -17.17 -3.40
N GLY A 674 -12.94 -17.26 -4.47
CA GLY A 674 -13.48 -18.52 -5.01
C GLY A 674 -12.54 -19.25 -5.97
N ALA A 675 -11.48 -18.59 -6.48
CA ALA A 675 -10.48 -19.24 -7.32
C ALA A 675 -9.63 -20.24 -6.53
N GLU A 676 -9.27 -21.35 -7.15
CA GLU A 676 -8.36 -22.34 -6.58
C GLU A 676 -6.89 -21.95 -6.84
N VAL A 677 -5.97 -22.29 -5.93
CA VAL A 677 -4.52 -22.08 -6.13
C VAL A 677 -3.73 -23.38 -6.13
N ILE A 678 -2.64 -23.38 -6.90
CA ILE A 678 -1.62 -24.42 -6.95
C ILE A 678 -0.27 -23.82 -6.60
N SER A 679 0.46 -24.45 -5.68
CA SER A 679 1.85 -24.09 -5.37
C SER A 679 2.78 -24.71 -6.41
N VAL A 680 3.60 -23.89 -7.06
CA VAL A 680 4.65 -24.34 -7.99
C VAL A 680 5.99 -23.76 -7.52
N GLN A 681 6.60 -24.44 -6.55
CA GLN A 681 7.83 -24.00 -5.87
C GLN A 681 9.04 -24.18 -6.81
N VAL A 682 9.54 -23.05 -7.35
CA VAL A 682 10.71 -22.95 -8.23
C VAL A 682 11.81 -22.06 -7.66
N LEU A 683 11.52 -21.32 -6.59
CA LEU A 683 12.47 -20.51 -5.82
C LEU A 683 12.71 -21.16 -4.45
N ASP A 684 13.90 -20.98 -3.90
CA ASP A 684 14.30 -21.51 -2.60
C ASP A 684 13.80 -20.62 -1.43
N LYS A 685 14.22 -20.98 -0.21
CA LYS A 685 13.89 -20.24 1.01
C LYS A 685 14.38 -18.77 1.03
N HIS A 686 15.34 -18.41 0.19
CA HIS A 686 15.87 -17.05 0.03
C HIS A 686 15.29 -16.34 -1.21
N GLY A 687 14.22 -16.90 -1.80
CA GLY A 687 13.59 -16.34 -2.99
C GLY A 687 14.40 -16.55 -4.27
N LYS A 688 15.38 -17.47 -4.28
CA LYS A 688 16.29 -17.68 -5.43
C LYS A 688 16.08 -19.02 -6.11
N GLY A 689 16.01 -19.00 -7.42
CA GLY A 689 16.03 -20.17 -8.29
C GLY A 689 16.87 -19.91 -9.52
N ASN A 690 16.75 -20.77 -10.52
CA ASN A 690 17.41 -20.59 -11.82
C ASN A 690 16.37 -20.67 -12.94
N THR A 691 16.74 -20.21 -14.12
CA THR A 691 16.00 -20.43 -15.37
C THR A 691 15.57 -21.89 -15.53
N SER A 692 16.43 -22.85 -15.18
CA SER A 692 16.13 -24.29 -15.14
C SER A 692 14.96 -24.67 -14.20
N SER A 693 14.90 -24.13 -12.98
CA SER A 693 13.79 -24.43 -12.05
C SER A 693 12.49 -23.76 -12.49
N VAL A 694 12.54 -22.55 -13.04
CA VAL A 694 11.38 -21.86 -13.63
C VAL A 694 10.78 -22.68 -14.78
N ILE A 695 11.60 -23.12 -15.74
CA ILE A 695 11.12 -23.92 -16.89
C ILE A 695 10.57 -25.28 -16.41
N ALA A 696 11.15 -25.90 -15.37
CA ALA A 696 10.62 -27.12 -14.77
C ALA A 696 9.20 -26.91 -14.20
N GLY A 697 8.93 -25.76 -13.57
CA GLY A 697 7.60 -25.39 -13.10
C GLY A 697 6.61 -25.16 -14.24
N LEU A 698 7.01 -24.44 -15.29
CA LEU A 698 6.18 -24.16 -16.47
C LEU A 698 5.84 -25.44 -17.26
N ASP A 699 6.80 -26.36 -17.42
CA ASP A 699 6.59 -27.68 -18.05
C ASP A 699 5.60 -28.54 -17.25
N TRP A 700 5.71 -28.53 -15.90
CA TRP A 700 4.74 -29.20 -15.03
C TRP A 700 3.35 -28.56 -15.11
N ILE A 701 3.24 -27.23 -15.15
CA ILE A 701 1.96 -26.52 -15.33
C ILE A 701 1.31 -26.97 -16.65
N LEU A 702 2.04 -26.96 -17.76
CA LEU A 702 1.52 -27.37 -19.07
C LEU A 702 1.03 -28.83 -19.05
N ALA A 703 1.81 -29.73 -18.44
CA ALA A 703 1.47 -31.14 -18.31
C ALA A 703 0.24 -31.43 -17.42
N ASN A 704 -0.14 -30.48 -16.56
CA ASN A 704 -1.24 -30.63 -15.59
C ASN A 704 -2.42 -29.66 -15.82
N LYS A 705 -2.39 -28.79 -16.84
CA LYS A 705 -3.40 -27.74 -17.04
C LYS A 705 -4.83 -28.29 -17.07
N ASP A 706 -5.03 -29.38 -17.82
CA ASP A 706 -6.33 -30.03 -18.03
C ASP A 706 -6.77 -30.85 -16.79
N THR A 707 -5.82 -31.33 -15.98
CA THR A 707 -6.07 -32.08 -14.74
C THR A 707 -6.66 -31.20 -13.65
N TYR A 708 -6.20 -29.94 -13.54
CA TYR A 708 -6.62 -29.03 -12.47
C TYR A 708 -7.39 -27.79 -12.94
N ASN A 709 -7.69 -27.64 -14.24
CA ASN A 709 -8.26 -26.42 -14.85
C ASN A 709 -7.37 -25.18 -14.63
N ILE A 710 -6.05 -25.32 -14.80
CA ILE A 710 -5.14 -24.18 -14.71
C ILE A 710 -5.39 -23.24 -15.89
N ARG A 711 -5.82 -22.01 -15.59
CA ARG A 711 -6.12 -20.98 -16.61
C ARG A 711 -5.24 -19.74 -16.48
N VAL A 712 -4.60 -19.54 -15.33
CA VAL A 712 -3.74 -18.39 -15.03
C VAL A 712 -2.44 -18.86 -14.40
N VAL A 713 -1.32 -18.23 -14.75
CA VAL A 713 -0.04 -18.36 -14.04
C VAL A 713 0.42 -16.99 -13.55
N ASN A 714 0.66 -16.90 -12.25
CA ASN A 714 1.28 -15.74 -11.61
C ASN A 714 2.79 -15.94 -11.54
N MET A 715 3.56 -15.05 -12.15
CA MET A 715 5.03 -15.04 -12.14
C MET A 715 5.55 -13.74 -11.51
N SER A 716 5.51 -13.69 -10.18
CA SER A 716 6.03 -12.58 -9.35
C SER A 716 7.55 -12.63 -9.17
N LEU A 717 8.28 -12.94 -10.26
CA LEU A 717 9.72 -13.17 -10.26
C LEU A 717 10.42 -12.43 -11.40
N SER A 718 11.73 -12.21 -11.23
CA SER A 718 12.60 -11.47 -12.14
C SER A 718 13.84 -12.27 -12.49
N GLY A 719 14.02 -12.57 -13.78
CA GLY A 719 15.26 -13.03 -14.39
C GLY A 719 15.96 -11.91 -15.18
N ALA A 720 17.28 -12.00 -15.28
CA ALA A 720 18.06 -11.04 -16.08
C ALA A 720 17.75 -11.16 -17.58
N VAL A 721 17.59 -10.03 -18.27
CA VAL A 721 17.53 -9.97 -19.74
C VAL A 721 18.96 -10.03 -20.28
N THR A 722 19.38 -11.21 -20.76
CA THR A 722 20.71 -11.45 -21.34
C THR A 722 20.74 -11.35 -22.87
N ASP A 723 19.58 -11.54 -23.51
CA ASP A 723 19.35 -11.56 -24.95
C ASP A 723 17.88 -11.21 -25.24
N ALA A 724 17.51 -11.05 -26.52
CA ALA A 724 16.14 -10.77 -26.94
C ALA A 724 15.15 -11.88 -26.53
N TYR A 725 13.92 -11.50 -26.17
CA TYR A 725 12.90 -12.42 -25.61
C TYR A 725 12.70 -13.72 -26.41
N TRP A 726 12.69 -13.68 -27.75
CA TRP A 726 12.49 -14.87 -28.59
C TRP A 726 13.60 -15.93 -28.48
N ASN A 727 14.78 -15.59 -27.95
CA ASN A 727 15.86 -16.53 -27.64
C ASN A 727 15.82 -16.99 -26.16
N ASN A 728 15.16 -16.23 -25.28
CA ASN A 728 15.13 -16.51 -23.85
C ASN A 728 14.23 -17.74 -23.56
N PRO A 729 14.73 -18.77 -22.85
CA PRO A 729 14.02 -20.02 -22.66
C PRO A 729 12.89 -19.95 -21.63
N ILE A 730 12.83 -18.93 -20.77
CA ILE A 730 11.64 -18.65 -19.95
C ILE A 730 10.53 -18.07 -20.84
N ASN A 731 10.89 -17.13 -21.72
CA ASN A 731 9.93 -16.43 -22.59
C ASN A 731 9.29 -17.39 -23.60
N GLN A 732 10.10 -18.23 -24.27
CA GLN A 732 9.59 -19.33 -25.09
C GLN A 732 8.66 -20.30 -24.32
N ALA A 733 8.89 -20.52 -23.03
CA ALA A 733 8.03 -21.38 -22.21
C ALA A 733 6.69 -20.71 -21.87
N VAL A 734 6.66 -19.41 -21.54
CA VAL A 734 5.40 -18.68 -21.30
C VAL A 734 4.61 -18.42 -22.58
N GLU A 735 5.28 -18.13 -23.70
CA GLU A 735 4.70 -18.14 -25.04
C GLU A 735 4.00 -19.48 -25.36
N ARG A 736 4.60 -20.60 -24.95
CA ARG A 736 4.00 -21.94 -25.15
C ARG A 736 2.79 -22.17 -24.24
N LEU A 737 2.75 -21.63 -23.02
CA LEU A 737 1.54 -21.63 -22.17
C LEU A 737 0.42 -20.75 -22.77
N TRP A 738 0.79 -19.57 -23.27
CA TRP A 738 -0.13 -18.63 -23.93
C TRP A 738 -0.81 -19.25 -25.14
N ALA A 739 -0.04 -19.95 -25.98
CA ALA A 739 -0.53 -20.74 -27.12
C ALA A 739 -1.46 -21.91 -26.73
N GLU A 740 -1.42 -22.37 -25.47
CA GLU A 740 -2.25 -23.45 -24.92
C GLU A 740 -3.47 -22.94 -24.14
N GLY A 741 -3.76 -21.63 -24.21
CA GLY A 741 -4.96 -21.02 -23.62
C GLY A 741 -4.82 -20.62 -22.15
N ILE A 742 -3.60 -20.62 -21.61
CA ILE A 742 -3.29 -20.19 -20.24
C ILE A 742 -2.84 -18.72 -20.27
N VAL A 743 -3.45 -17.88 -19.44
CA VAL A 743 -3.02 -16.49 -19.25
C VAL A 743 -1.77 -16.46 -18.38
N VAL A 744 -0.71 -15.80 -18.83
CA VAL A 744 0.48 -15.55 -18.01
C VAL A 744 0.53 -14.07 -17.62
N VAL A 745 0.66 -13.84 -16.31
CA VAL A 745 0.79 -12.51 -15.70
C VAL A 745 2.16 -12.45 -15.03
N ALA A 746 2.94 -11.42 -15.37
CA ALA A 746 4.34 -11.29 -14.99
C ALA A 746 4.63 -9.93 -14.36
N ALA A 747 5.54 -9.91 -13.38
CA ALA A 747 6.07 -8.68 -12.83
C ALA A 747 6.87 -7.90 -13.90
N ALA A 748 6.75 -6.57 -13.91
CA ALA A 748 7.66 -5.71 -14.67
C ALA A 748 9.10 -5.79 -14.12
N GLY A 749 9.25 -6.01 -12.81
CA GLY A 749 10.51 -5.96 -12.08
C GLY A 749 10.59 -4.73 -11.16
N ASN A 750 11.45 -4.80 -10.16
CA ASN A 750 11.65 -3.73 -9.16
C ASN A 750 12.97 -2.97 -9.35
N THR A 751 13.41 -2.82 -10.61
CA THR A 751 14.70 -2.21 -11.01
C THR A 751 14.55 -0.87 -11.74
N GLY A 752 13.40 -0.20 -11.56
CA GLY A 752 13.16 1.16 -12.08
C GLY A 752 13.95 2.27 -11.35
N PRO A 753 13.72 3.55 -11.71
CA PRO A 753 12.76 4.03 -12.71
C PRO A 753 13.35 4.11 -14.13
N ASP A 754 14.64 3.79 -14.31
CA ASP A 754 15.36 3.83 -15.59
C ASP A 754 14.62 3.06 -16.71
N ALA A 755 14.55 3.62 -17.91
CA ALA A 755 13.99 2.92 -19.08
C ALA A 755 14.86 1.74 -19.52
N GLY A 756 14.21 0.64 -19.92
CA GLY A 756 14.89 -0.63 -20.22
C GLY A 756 15.21 -1.45 -18.97
N SER A 757 14.51 -1.21 -17.86
CA SER A 757 14.66 -1.97 -16.60
C SER A 757 13.67 -3.14 -16.47
N ILE A 758 12.78 -3.35 -17.45
CA ILE A 758 11.85 -4.48 -17.49
C ILE A 758 12.61 -5.82 -17.49
N THR A 759 12.23 -6.72 -16.59
CA THR A 759 12.91 -8.02 -16.37
C THR A 759 12.29 -9.16 -17.18
N THR A 760 12.97 -10.30 -17.23
CA THR A 760 12.39 -11.56 -17.74
C THR A 760 11.43 -12.13 -16.68
N PRO A 761 10.19 -12.58 -17.00
CA PRO A 761 9.58 -12.66 -18.33
C PRO A 761 8.72 -11.45 -18.72
N GLY A 762 8.64 -10.41 -17.90
CA GLY A 762 7.87 -9.19 -18.19
C GLY A 762 8.28 -8.44 -19.47
N ASN A 763 9.45 -8.73 -20.04
CA ASN A 763 9.91 -8.17 -21.31
C ASN A 763 9.24 -8.80 -22.55
N ASP A 764 8.64 -9.99 -22.41
CA ASP A 764 7.93 -10.71 -23.47
C ASP A 764 6.65 -9.96 -23.92
N PRO A 765 6.38 -9.82 -25.24
CA PRO A 765 5.25 -9.05 -25.71
C PRO A 765 3.90 -9.75 -25.52
N PHE A 766 3.83 -11.07 -25.47
CA PHE A 766 2.57 -11.81 -25.34
C PHE A 766 1.98 -11.66 -23.94
N VAL A 767 2.79 -11.90 -22.90
CA VAL A 767 2.35 -11.92 -21.49
C VAL A 767 1.79 -10.57 -21.02
N ILE A 768 1.03 -10.61 -19.93
CA ILE A 768 0.52 -9.40 -19.25
C ILE A 768 1.58 -8.96 -18.24
N THR A 769 2.31 -7.88 -18.56
CA THR A 769 3.34 -7.33 -17.67
C THR A 769 2.78 -6.22 -16.82
N VAL A 770 2.94 -6.33 -15.51
CA VAL A 770 2.30 -5.45 -14.53
C VAL A 770 3.32 -4.59 -13.80
N GLY A 771 3.16 -3.26 -13.90
CA GLY A 771 3.84 -2.28 -13.06
C GLY A 771 3.07 -2.01 -11.78
N ALA A 772 3.74 -1.45 -10.77
CA ALA A 772 3.11 -1.09 -9.50
C ALA A 772 2.61 0.37 -9.54
N PHE A 773 1.53 0.65 -8.82
CA PHE A 773 1.29 1.98 -8.26
C PHE A 773 1.09 1.89 -6.74
N THR A 774 1.26 3.03 -6.08
CA THR A 774 1.02 3.21 -4.64
C THR A 774 -0.22 4.08 -4.43
N ASP A 775 -0.92 3.83 -3.32
CA ASP A 775 -2.04 4.64 -2.80
C ASP A 775 -1.57 5.84 -1.96
N ASN A 776 -0.26 6.01 -1.80
CA ASN A 776 0.36 7.00 -0.89
C ASN A 776 -0.15 6.94 0.56
N TYR A 777 -0.64 5.78 1.02
CA TYR A 777 -1.39 5.60 2.28
C TYR A 777 -2.71 6.40 2.38
N SER A 778 -3.27 6.87 1.25
CA SER A 778 -4.52 7.64 1.20
C SER A 778 -5.61 6.94 0.34
N PRO A 779 -6.24 5.88 0.89
CA PRO A 779 -7.33 5.14 0.24
C PRO A 779 -8.36 6.02 -0.49
N LEU A 780 -8.69 5.61 -1.72
CA LEU A 780 -9.66 6.25 -2.61
C LEU A 780 -9.34 7.68 -3.09
N TYR A 781 -8.28 8.33 -2.58
CA TYR A 781 -7.88 9.68 -3.01
C TYR A 781 -6.88 9.64 -4.17
N LEU A 782 -7.33 9.12 -5.32
CA LEU A 782 -6.56 8.78 -6.54
C LEU A 782 -5.66 9.90 -7.16
N ASN A 783 -5.69 11.12 -6.58
CA ASN A 783 -4.94 12.30 -7.01
C ASN A 783 -3.49 12.35 -6.49
N ASP A 784 -3.15 11.62 -5.41
CA ASP A 784 -1.75 11.51 -4.93
C ASP A 784 -1.11 10.14 -5.18
N ASP A 785 -1.91 9.12 -5.53
CA ASP A 785 -1.45 7.87 -6.16
C ASP A 785 -0.35 8.10 -7.23
N TYR A 786 0.79 7.43 -7.09
CA TYR A 786 1.90 7.52 -8.06
C TYR A 786 2.51 6.17 -8.43
N VAL A 787 3.33 6.15 -9.49
CA VAL A 787 4.16 4.97 -9.83
C VAL A 787 5.43 5.05 -8.98
N PRO A 788 5.63 4.15 -7.98
CA PRO A 788 6.79 4.23 -7.10
C PRO A 788 8.09 3.95 -7.87
N PRO A 789 9.23 4.58 -7.53
CA PRO A 789 10.44 4.55 -8.34
C PRO A 789 11.00 3.15 -8.60
N PHE A 790 10.72 2.16 -7.73
CA PHE A 790 11.15 0.78 -7.95
C PHE A 790 10.50 0.13 -9.18
N SER A 791 9.27 0.53 -9.56
CA SER A 791 8.53 -0.11 -10.65
C SER A 791 9.30 0.05 -11.97
N ALA A 792 9.69 -1.07 -12.58
CA ALA A 792 10.48 -1.06 -13.79
C ALA A 792 9.77 -0.38 -14.97
N SER A 793 10.56 0.38 -15.74
CA SER A 793 10.13 1.15 -16.90
C SER A 793 10.59 0.50 -18.21
N GLY A 794 9.71 0.47 -19.20
CA GLY A 794 10.04 0.11 -20.58
C GLY A 794 10.89 1.16 -21.30
N PRO A 795 11.11 1.00 -22.63
CA PRO A 795 10.68 -0.14 -23.43
C PRO A 795 11.36 -1.45 -23.03
N SER A 796 10.88 -2.60 -23.51
CA SER A 796 11.67 -3.83 -23.47
C SER A 796 12.90 -3.74 -24.40
N GLU A 797 13.83 -4.70 -24.29
CA GLU A 797 15.04 -4.73 -25.13
C GLU A 797 14.72 -4.88 -26.62
N ALA A 798 13.58 -5.49 -26.95
CA ALA A 798 13.03 -5.61 -28.30
C ALA A 798 12.13 -4.42 -28.71
N GLY A 799 12.11 -3.33 -27.95
CA GLY A 799 11.44 -2.08 -28.31
C GLY A 799 9.91 -2.11 -28.16
N PHE A 800 9.36 -2.95 -27.29
CA PHE A 800 7.92 -2.91 -26.97
C PHE A 800 7.62 -1.93 -25.85
N ILE A 801 6.41 -1.36 -25.87
CA ILE A 801 5.85 -0.60 -24.75
C ILE A 801 5.57 -1.61 -23.61
N LYS A 802 6.15 -1.35 -22.45
CA LYS A 802 6.00 -2.12 -21.20
C LYS A 802 6.12 -1.16 -20.00
N PRO A 803 5.49 -1.42 -18.84
CA PRO A 803 4.50 -2.49 -18.59
C PRO A 803 3.24 -2.33 -19.47
N ASP A 804 2.38 -3.34 -19.50
CA ASP A 804 1.12 -3.26 -20.24
C ASP A 804 0.07 -2.45 -19.45
N VAL A 805 0.04 -2.62 -18.12
CA VAL A 805 -0.90 -2.01 -17.16
C VAL A 805 -0.26 -1.83 -15.78
N LEU A 806 -0.87 -1.01 -14.93
CA LEU A 806 -0.55 -0.86 -13.50
C LEU A 806 -1.60 -1.51 -12.59
N ALA A 807 -1.18 -2.10 -11.48
CA ALA A 807 -2.06 -2.50 -10.39
C ALA A 807 -1.49 -2.06 -9.02
N PRO A 808 -2.30 -2.03 -7.94
CA PRO A 808 -1.81 -1.73 -6.60
C PRO A 808 -0.64 -2.65 -6.24
N GLY A 809 0.50 -2.07 -5.93
CA GLY A 809 1.77 -2.78 -5.75
C GLY A 809 2.64 -2.23 -4.63
N ALA A 810 2.09 -1.37 -3.79
CA ALA A 810 2.73 -0.90 -2.56
C ALA A 810 1.76 -1.00 -1.39
N HIS A 811 2.30 -1.14 -0.18
CA HIS A 811 1.59 -1.07 1.09
C HIS A 811 0.51 -2.13 1.36
N LEU A 812 0.38 -3.15 0.49
CA LEU A 812 -0.61 -4.21 0.67
C LEU A 812 -0.31 -5.05 1.92
N LEU A 813 -1.33 -5.66 2.52
CA LEU A 813 -1.22 -6.44 3.77
C LEU A 813 -1.53 -7.91 3.53
N MET A 814 -0.64 -8.82 3.93
CA MET A 814 -0.90 -10.27 3.87
C MET A 814 -0.29 -11.04 5.04
N TYR A 815 -0.84 -12.22 5.37
CA TYR A 815 -0.33 -13.07 6.44
C TYR A 815 0.57 -14.16 5.86
N VAL A 816 1.89 -14.01 6.04
CA VAL A 816 2.93 -14.93 5.51
C VAL A 816 3.34 -16.03 6.49
N GLY A 817 2.91 -15.93 7.76
CA GLY A 817 3.35 -16.80 8.85
C GLY A 817 4.60 -16.29 9.56
N ASP A 818 4.53 -16.22 10.89
CA ASP A 818 5.56 -15.66 11.78
C ASP A 818 6.95 -16.32 11.65
N ASP A 819 7.02 -17.58 11.23
CA ASP A 819 8.26 -18.36 11.08
C ASP A 819 8.97 -18.17 9.71
N SER A 820 8.40 -17.38 8.78
CA SER A 820 8.97 -17.20 7.42
C SER A 820 10.25 -16.34 7.39
N ASP A 821 11.10 -16.53 6.36
CA ASP A 821 12.33 -15.74 6.13
C ASP A 821 11.97 -14.25 5.95
N TYR A 822 10.82 -13.95 5.34
CA TYR A 822 10.23 -12.61 5.24
C TYR A 822 9.84 -12.05 6.61
N ALA A 823 9.12 -12.82 7.42
CA ALA A 823 8.70 -12.38 8.76
C ALA A 823 9.89 -12.15 9.72
N GLN A 824 10.98 -12.89 9.54
CA GLN A 824 12.22 -12.79 10.31
C GLN A 824 13.16 -11.68 9.81
N THR A 825 13.23 -11.45 8.48
CA THR A 825 14.06 -10.41 7.85
C THR A 825 13.41 -9.02 7.93
N TYR A 826 12.07 -8.95 7.90
CA TYR A 826 11.31 -7.69 7.87
C TYR A 826 10.32 -7.53 9.06
N PRO A 827 10.74 -7.72 10.33
CA PRO A 827 9.85 -7.60 11.49
C PRO A 827 9.24 -6.19 11.63
N GLN A 828 9.89 -5.15 11.12
CA GLN A 828 9.39 -3.77 11.06
C GLN A 828 8.21 -3.57 10.08
N LEU A 829 7.99 -4.51 9.16
CA LEU A 829 6.84 -4.51 8.25
C LEU A 829 5.62 -5.23 8.85
N ARG A 830 5.75 -5.84 10.04
CA ARG A 830 4.64 -6.42 10.79
C ARG A 830 3.65 -5.35 11.24
N ARG A 831 2.36 -5.66 11.20
CA ARG A 831 1.23 -4.82 11.64
C ARG A 831 0.41 -5.57 12.70
N SER A 832 -0.72 -4.98 13.11
CA SER A 832 -1.65 -5.62 14.05
C SER A 832 -2.13 -6.99 13.51
N GLY A 833 -2.62 -7.87 14.38
CA GLY A 833 -3.11 -9.21 14.00
C GLY A 833 -2.05 -10.19 13.44
N GLY A 834 -0.78 -9.77 13.30
CA GLY A 834 0.28 -10.57 12.69
C GLY A 834 0.42 -10.39 11.17
N TRP A 835 -0.38 -9.52 10.55
CA TRP A 835 -0.25 -9.14 9.15
C TRP A 835 1.12 -8.51 8.83
N TYR A 836 1.60 -8.66 7.61
CA TYR A 836 2.85 -8.04 7.12
C TYR A 836 2.56 -7.16 5.91
N GLN A 837 3.18 -5.98 5.86
CA GLN A 837 3.07 -5.03 4.76
C GLN A 837 4.11 -5.32 3.68
N GLY A 838 3.71 -5.36 2.41
CA GLY A 838 4.59 -5.63 1.26
C GLY A 838 4.45 -4.61 0.13
N SER A 839 5.53 -4.41 -0.61
CA SER A 839 5.60 -3.52 -1.78
C SER A 839 6.51 -4.12 -2.85
N GLY A 840 6.03 -4.19 -4.08
CA GLY A 840 6.73 -4.72 -5.25
C GLY A 840 5.78 -4.94 -6.43
N THR A 841 6.32 -4.94 -7.66
CA THR A 841 5.57 -5.36 -8.87
C THR A 841 5.07 -6.81 -8.76
N SER A 842 5.71 -7.62 -7.92
CA SER A 842 5.22 -8.90 -7.39
C SER A 842 3.76 -8.84 -6.93
N ALA A 843 3.41 -7.88 -6.07
CA ALA A 843 2.09 -7.75 -5.48
C ALA A 843 1.06 -7.27 -6.52
N ALA A 844 1.45 -6.34 -7.40
CA ALA A 844 0.63 -5.89 -8.53
C ALA A 844 0.30 -7.05 -9.51
N THR A 845 1.26 -7.95 -9.73
CA THR A 845 1.10 -9.19 -10.53
C THR A 845 0.09 -10.14 -9.89
N ALA A 846 0.13 -10.28 -8.56
CA ALA A 846 -0.81 -11.11 -7.81
C ALA A 846 -2.24 -10.53 -7.84
N VAL A 847 -2.41 -9.21 -7.62
CA VAL A 847 -3.71 -8.54 -7.76
C VAL A 847 -4.28 -8.72 -9.17
N THR A 848 -3.45 -8.52 -10.19
CA THR A 848 -3.84 -8.71 -11.60
C THR A 848 -4.22 -10.16 -11.91
N SER A 849 -3.47 -11.14 -11.39
CA SER A 849 -3.77 -12.57 -11.55
C SER A 849 -5.12 -12.95 -10.93
N GLY A 850 -5.50 -12.32 -9.82
CA GLY A 850 -6.85 -12.41 -9.26
C GLY A 850 -7.91 -11.81 -10.19
N ILE A 851 -7.69 -10.60 -10.71
CA ILE A 851 -8.65 -9.94 -11.63
C ILE A 851 -8.85 -10.78 -12.89
N VAL A 852 -7.79 -11.38 -13.44
CA VAL A 852 -7.88 -12.35 -14.55
C VAL A 852 -8.75 -13.56 -14.18
N ALA A 853 -8.68 -14.06 -12.95
CA ALA A 853 -9.56 -15.14 -12.51
C ALA A 853 -11.03 -14.71 -12.45
N LEU A 854 -11.33 -13.47 -12.01
CA LEU A 854 -12.70 -12.90 -12.08
C LEU A 854 -13.19 -12.76 -13.53
N MET A 855 -12.33 -12.32 -14.46
CA MET A 855 -12.67 -12.21 -15.88
C MET A 855 -13.05 -13.56 -16.49
N LEU A 856 -12.35 -14.62 -16.09
CA LEU A 856 -12.54 -15.99 -16.59
C LEU A 856 -13.67 -16.76 -15.88
N ASP A 857 -14.03 -16.39 -14.65
CA ASP A 857 -15.26 -16.84 -13.99
C ASP A 857 -16.48 -16.27 -14.73
N ALA A 858 -16.52 -14.95 -14.92
CA ALA A 858 -17.59 -14.27 -15.65
C ALA A 858 -17.65 -14.62 -17.16
N ASN A 859 -16.50 -14.88 -17.80
CA ASN A 859 -16.39 -15.18 -19.23
C ASN A 859 -15.40 -16.36 -19.50
N PRO A 860 -15.79 -17.62 -19.26
CA PRO A 860 -14.87 -18.77 -19.34
C PRO A 860 -14.20 -19.00 -20.69
N ASP A 861 -14.82 -18.55 -21.78
CA ASP A 861 -14.36 -18.74 -23.16
C ASP A 861 -13.30 -17.71 -23.62
N LEU A 862 -12.93 -16.70 -22.80
CA LEU A 862 -11.93 -15.70 -23.21
C LEU A 862 -10.56 -16.34 -23.47
N THR A 863 -9.94 -15.93 -24.59
CA THR A 863 -8.54 -16.27 -24.90
C THR A 863 -7.57 -15.36 -24.14
N PRO A 864 -6.31 -15.75 -23.90
CA PRO A 864 -5.32 -14.87 -23.29
C PRO A 864 -5.14 -13.52 -24.01
N ASN A 865 -5.20 -13.50 -25.34
CA ASN A 865 -5.20 -12.26 -26.12
C ASN A 865 -6.42 -11.36 -25.82
N GLN A 866 -7.60 -11.94 -25.61
CA GLN A 866 -8.83 -11.19 -25.28
C GLN A 866 -8.82 -10.68 -23.84
N VAL A 867 -8.25 -11.45 -22.90
CA VAL A 867 -8.01 -11.00 -21.51
C VAL A 867 -7.06 -9.80 -21.50
N LYS A 868 -5.91 -9.90 -22.17
CA LYS A 868 -4.95 -8.78 -22.28
C LYS A 868 -5.56 -7.56 -22.96
N TYR A 869 -6.30 -7.75 -24.05
CA TYR A 869 -7.06 -6.70 -24.75
C TYR A 869 -7.99 -5.94 -23.79
N ARG A 870 -8.81 -6.67 -23.01
CA ARG A 870 -9.77 -6.05 -22.08
C ARG A 870 -9.08 -5.26 -20.97
N LEU A 871 -8.10 -5.86 -20.28
CA LEU A 871 -7.36 -5.17 -19.22
C LEU A 871 -6.69 -3.89 -19.71
N MET A 872 -6.14 -3.88 -20.93
CA MET A 872 -5.52 -2.68 -21.50
C MET A 872 -6.55 -1.63 -21.95
N THR A 873 -7.69 -2.01 -22.51
CA THR A 873 -8.68 -1.02 -23.00
C THR A 873 -9.56 -0.42 -21.91
N THR A 874 -9.69 -1.07 -20.76
CA THR A 874 -10.47 -0.58 -19.62
C THR A 874 -9.59 -0.01 -18.51
N ALA A 875 -8.27 0.01 -18.70
CA ALA A 875 -7.33 0.70 -17.82
C ALA A 875 -7.59 2.21 -17.81
N ARG A 876 -7.41 2.82 -16.63
CA ARG A 876 -7.62 4.25 -16.40
C ARG A 876 -6.26 4.95 -16.35
N PRO A 877 -5.91 5.80 -17.33
CA PRO A 877 -4.60 6.46 -17.36
C PRO A 877 -4.45 7.46 -16.21
N SER A 878 -3.30 7.42 -15.56
CA SER A 878 -2.89 8.41 -14.55
C SER A 878 -2.61 9.74 -15.27
N VAL A 879 -3.35 10.78 -14.91
CA VAL A 879 -3.30 12.11 -15.54
C VAL A 879 -3.17 13.23 -14.50
N ASN A 880 -2.48 14.30 -14.88
CA ASN A 880 -2.41 15.54 -14.13
C ASN A 880 -3.71 16.34 -14.27
N SER A 881 -3.88 17.38 -13.45
CA SER A 881 -5.08 18.24 -13.45
C SER A 881 -5.27 19.09 -14.72
N ASP A 882 -4.30 19.12 -15.63
CA ASP A 882 -4.42 19.71 -16.98
C ASP A 882 -4.75 18.70 -18.10
N GLY A 883 -4.87 17.41 -17.75
CA GLY A 883 -5.14 16.31 -18.69
C GLY A 883 -3.89 15.72 -19.37
N SER A 884 -2.69 16.20 -19.06
CA SER A 884 -1.44 15.52 -19.46
C SER A 884 -1.25 14.21 -18.68
N LEU A 885 -0.47 13.26 -19.20
CA LEU A 885 -0.16 12.03 -18.46
C LEU A 885 0.73 12.33 -17.24
N ALA A 886 0.37 11.77 -16.08
CA ALA A 886 1.18 11.87 -14.85
C ALA A 886 2.41 10.93 -14.87
N ALA A 887 2.40 9.90 -15.72
CA ALA A 887 3.50 8.95 -15.90
C ALA A 887 3.67 8.54 -17.37
N SER A 888 4.88 8.12 -17.75
CA SER A 888 5.23 7.65 -19.09
C SER A 888 4.35 6.49 -19.56
N VAL A 889 4.11 6.38 -20.87
CA VAL A 889 3.56 5.13 -21.45
C VAL A 889 4.50 3.94 -21.19
N PHE A 890 5.79 4.19 -20.99
CA PHE A 890 6.80 3.23 -20.54
C PHE A 890 6.83 3.01 -19.01
N GLN A 891 6.00 3.70 -18.23
CA GLN A 891 5.87 3.53 -16.78
C GLN A 891 4.49 2.99 -16.41
N GLN A 892 3.42 3.54 -16.99
CA GLN A 892 2.04 3.16 -16.69
C GLN A 892 1.38 2.22 -17.72
N GLY A 893 2.01 1.98 -18.88
CA GLY A 893 1.36 1.25 -19.97
C GLY A 893 0.07 1.93 -20.41
N ALA A 894 -1.03 1.19 -20.40
CA ALA A 894 -2.38 1.71 -20.65
C ALA A 894 -3.02 2.44 -19.44
N GLY A 895 -2.46 2.31 -18.23
CA GLY A 895 -2.97 2.91 -17.00
C GLY A 895 -3.25 1.91 -15.86
N ARG A 896 -3.93 2.38 -14.82
CA ARG A 896 -4.34 1.58 -13.65
C ARG A 896 -5.49 0.64 -14.03
N ILE A 897 -5.40 -0.65 -13.69
CA ILE A 897 -6.48 -1.61 -13.93
C ILE A 897 -7.74 -1.19 -13.18
N TRP A 898 -8.89 -1.30 -13.85
CA TRP A 898 -10.21 -1.22 -13.24
C TRP A 898 -11.02 -2.46 -13.63
N ALA A 899 -11.40 -3.26 -12.63
CA ALA A 899 -11.91 -4.62 -12.81
C ALA A 899 -13.36 -4.71 -13.33
N PRO A 900 -14.35 -3.90 -12.88
CA PRO A 900 -15.72 -3.98 -13.36
C PRO A 900 -15.84 -3.89 -14.89
N GLU A 901 -15.25 -2.88 -15.52
CA GLU A 901 -15.24 -2.78 -16.98
C GLU A 901 -14.47 -3.93 -17.65
N ALA A 902 -13.36 -4.44 -17.07
CA ALA A 902 -12.61 -5.56 -17.66
C ALA A 902 -13.39 -6.90 -17.62
N VAL A 903 -14.15 -7.12 -16.55
CA VAL A 903 -14.86 -8.38 -16.24
C VAL A 903 -16.26 -8.41 -16.86
N LEU A 904 -17.01 -7.32 -16.73
CA LEU A 904 -18.40 -7.20 -17.23
C LEU A 904 -18.47 -6.59 -18.64
N GLY A 905 -17.38 -5.97 -19.11
CA GLY A 905 -17.30 -5.34 -20.43
C GLY A 905 -17.51 -6.33 -21.56
N ASN A 906 -18.21 -5.87 -22.60
CA ASN A 906 -18.48 -6.65 -23.80
C ASN A 906 -17.50 -6.36 -24.94
N ASP A 907 -16.37 -5.68 -24.66
CA ASP A 907 -15.40 -5.28 -25.68
C ASP A 907 -14.85 -6.49 -26.45
N GLN A 908 -14.73 -6.29 -27.76
CA GLN A 908 -14.45 -7.33 -28.76
C GLN A 908 -13.16 -6.99 -29.50
N GLY A 909 -12.12 -7.77 -29.21
CA GLY A 909 -10.83 -7.69 -29.91
C GLY A 909 -9.78 -8.49 -29.18
N GLU A 910 -8.56 -8.48 -29.72
CA GLU A 910 -7.47 -9.34 -29.27
C GLU A 910 -6.16 -8.53 -29.21
N ALA A 911 -5.37 -8.72 -28.14
CA ALA A 911 -3.98 -8.30 -28.11
C ALA A 911 -3.15 -9.19 -29.06
N ASN A 912 -1.91 -8.78 -29.37
CA ASN A 912 -0.95 -9.58 -30.13
C ASN A 912 -1.48 -10.02 -31.52
N LEU A 913 -2.39 -9.24 -32.12
CA LEU A 913 -3.02 -9.56 -33.40
C LEU A 913 -1.98 -9.70 -34.53
N GLY A 914 -1.96 -10.87 -35.15
CA GLY A 914 -1.00 -11.21 -36.21
C GLY A 914 0.35 -11.71 -35.71
N MET A 915 0.59 -11.76 -34.39
CA MET A 915 1.81 -12.33 -33.80
C MET A 915 1.64 -13.83 -33.53
N VAL A 916 2.70 -14.61 -33.78
CA VAL A 916 2.74 -16.05 -33.54
C VAL A 916 3.79 -16.38 -32.46
N PRO A 917 3.44 -17.08 -31.38
CA PRO A 917 4.38 -17.57 -30.38
C PRO A 917 5.56 -18.33 -31.01
N GLY A 918 6.79 -17.98 -30.62
CA GLY A 918 8.04 -18.51 -31.17
C GLY A 918 8.57 -17.78 -32.43
N GLU A 919 7.92 -16.73 -32.91
CA GLU A 919 8.44 -15.86 -33.98
C GLU A 919 8.98 -14.52 -33.43
N ALA A 920 10.04 -13.99 -34.07
CA ALA A 920 10.73 -12.78 -33.61
C ALA A 920 10.06 -11.49 -34.14
N TYR A 921 9.40 -10.75 -33.26
CA TYR A 921 8.84 -9.42 -33.51
C TYR A 921 9.62 -8.33 -32.77
N VAL A 922 9.70 -7.13 -33.36
CA VAL A 922 10.33 -5.94 -32.76
C VAL A 922 9.27 -4.85 -32.63
N GLY A 923 9.15 -4.24 -31.45
CA GLY A 923 8.15 -3.23 -31.18
C GLY A 923 8.39 -1.87 -31.84
N PRO A 924 7.46 -0.92 -31.63
CA PRO A 924 7.45 0.39 -32.29
C PRO A 924 8.34 1.44 -31.61
N VAL A 925 9.16 1.07 -30.62
CA VAL A 925 10.05 1.99 -29.89
C VAL A 925 11.47 1.91 -30.43
N VAL A 926 12.12 3.06 -30.61
CA VAL A 926 13.56 3.17 -30.93
C VAL A 926 14.23 4.19 -30.03
N TYR A 927 15.56 4.12 -29.91
CA TYR A 927 16.35 5.18 -29.30
C TYR A 927 16.75 6.21 -30.36
N ASP A 928 16.32 7.46 -30.18
CA ASP A 928 16.67 8.61 -31.01
C ASP A 928 17.98 9.22 -30.53
N GLU A 929 19.09 8.89 -31.20
CA GLU A 929 20.43 9.45 -30.88
C GLU A 929 20.50 10.98 -31.01
N THR A 930 19.61 11.61 -31.78
CA THR A 930 19.65 13.05 -32.06
C THR A 930 19.02 13.87 -30.95
N ARG A 931 18.01 13.30 -30.27
CA ARG A 931 17.36 13.89 -29.09
C ARG A 931 17.87 13.32 -27.77
N GLY A 932 18.42 12.10 -27.78
CA GLY A 932 19.02 11.44 -26.61
C GLY A 932 18.03 10.64 -25.76
N GLY A 933 17.00 10.03 -26.38
CA GLY A 933 15.91 9.38 -25.65
C GLY A 933 15.10 8.39 -26.49
N TYR A 934 14.14 7.70 -25.88
CA TYR A 934 13.27 6.76 -26.59
C TYR A 934 12.10 7.48 -27.26
N ALA A 935 11.71 7.04 -28.46
CA ALA A 935 10.61 7.58 -29.25
C ALA A 935 9.83 6.46 -29.98
N LEU A 936 8.56 6.73 -30.31
CA LEU A 936 7.79 5.87 -31.21
C LEU A 936 8.11 6.15 -32.68
N VAL A 937 8.13 5.09 -33.48
CA VAL A 937 8.21 5.13 -34.95
C VAL A 937 6.88 4.70 -35.59
N ASP A 938 6.71 5.07 -36.86
CA ASP A 938 5.62 4.60 -37.70
C ASP A 938 5.87 3.18 -38.27
N ALA A 939 4.97 2.71 -39.13
CA ALA A 939 5.08 1.40 -39.80
C ALA A 939 6.30 1.27 -40.73
N ASN A 940 6.85 2.37 -41.25
CA ASN A 940 8.08 2.40 -42.05
C ASN A 940 9.34 2.40 -41.18
N ARG A 941 9.18 2.49 -39.85
CA ARG A 941 10.20 2.79 -38.83
C ARG A 941 10.78 4.21 -38.93
N ASP A 942 10.07 5.15 -39.55
CA ASP A 942 10.41 6.58 -39.50
C ASP A 942 9.93 7.18 -38.15
N LEU A 943 10.71 8.09 -37.57
CA LEU A 943 10.35 8.80 -36.33
C LEU A 943 9.06 9.62 -36.53
N LEU A 944 8.14 9.54 -35.57
CA LEU A 944 6.94 10.38 -35.59
C LEU A 944 7.31 11.88 -35.45
N PRO A 945 6.51 12.79 -36.04
CA PRO A 945 6.81 14.23 -35.98
C PRO A 945 6.85 14.77 -34.55
N GLU A 946 7.79 15.69 -34.29
CA GLU A 946 7.99 16.36 -33.01
C GLU A 946 6.68 16.95 -32.44
N GLY A 947 6.25 16.44 -31.29
CA GLY A 947 4.97 16.77 -30.64
C GLY A 947 3.80 15.82 -30.97
N GLN A 948 4.05 14.76 -31.76
CA GLN A 948 3.18 13.58 -31.94
C GLN A 948 3.88 12.28 -31.53
N ASP A 949 5.14 12.36 -31.10
CA ASP A 949 5.95 11.30 -30.53
C ASP A 949 5.87 11.25 -29.00
N PHE A 950 5.74 10.04 -28.44
CA PHE A 950 5.99 9.80 -27.02
C PHE A 950 7.50 9.74 -26.78
N PHE A 951 8.12 10.91 -26.69
CA PHE A 951 9.53 11.05 -26.39
C PHE A 951 9.80 10.91 -24.89
N TRP A 952 10.85 10.18 -24.52
CA TRP A 952 11.33 10.00 -23.14
C TRP A 952 12.83 10.26 -23.08
N ASP A 953 13.26 11.29 -22.36
CA ASP A 953 14.65 11.76 -22.24
C ASP A 953 15.32 11.42 -20.89
N GLY A 954 14.58 10.76 -20.00
CA GLY A 954 14.99 10.47 -18.63
C GLY A 954 14.45 11.41 -17.56
N GLY A 955 13.70 12.48 -17.89
CA GLY A 955 13.28 13.46 -16.89
C GLY A 955 12.08 14.35 -17.25
N ASN A 956 10.86 13.80 -17.14
CA ASN A 956 9.55 14.46 -17.29
C ASN A 956 9.11 14.83 -18.73
N TYR A 957 7.80 15.04 -18.91
CA TYR A 957 7.16 15.09 -20.23
C TYR A 957 7.09 16.46 -20.89
N TRP A 958 7.12 16.45 -22.23
CA TRP A 958 6.57 17.52 -23.06
C TRP A 958 5.05 17.36 -23.22
N ALA A 959 4.29 18.39 -22.85
CA ALA A 959 2.84 18.42 -23.03
C ALA A 959 2.48 18.79 -24.49
N GLY A 960 1.84 17.87 -25.22
CA GLY A 960 1.40 18.10 -26.61
C GLY A 960 0.50 17.03 -27.22
N GLY A 961 0.67 15.75 -26.86
CA GLY A 961 -0.15 14.65 -27.35
C GLY A 961 -1.58 14.68 -26.79
N ASN A 962 -2.58 14.87 -27.65
CA ASN A 962 -4.00 14.80 -27.26
C ASN A 962 -4.51 13.35 -27.33
N TYR A 963 -4.78 12.72 -26.19
CA TYR A 963 -5.62 11.51 -26.16
C TYR A 963 -7.08 11.88 -26.44
N TRP A 964 -7.68 11.21 -27.43
CA TRP A 964 -9.12 11.28 -27.69
C TRP A 964 -9.80 10.02 -27.17
N ALA A 965 -10.84 10.17 -26.36
CA ALA A 965 -11.75 9.07 -26.05
C ALA A 965 -12.40 8.58 -27.37
N GLY A 966 -12.14 7.32 -27.74
CA GLY A 966 -12.48 6.77 -29.07
C GLY A 966 -11.35 6.80 -30.10
N GLY A 967 -10.14 7.24 -29.73
CA GLY A 967 -8.92 7.14 -30.54
C GLY A 967 -8.24 5.77 -30.39
N ASN A 968 -8.47 4.86 -31.34
CA ASN A 968 -7.95 3.50 -31.34
C ASN A 968 -6.41 3.40 -31.44
N TYR A 969 -5.70 3.43 -30.31
CA TYR A 969 -4.30 2.98 -30.24
C TYR A 969 -4.21 1.45 -30.07
N TRP A 970 -4.69 0.76 -31.10
CA TRP A 970 -4.69 -0.70 -31.19
C TRP A 970 -3.61 -1.23 -32.14
N ALA A 971 -3.17 -2.47 -31.89
CA ALA A 971 -2.62 -3.36 -32.92
C ALA A 971 -3.72 -3.73 -33.95
N GLY A 972 -4.17 -2.73 -34.71
CA GLY A 972 -5.42 -2.70 -35.48
C GLY A 972 -5.96 -1.29 -35.76
N GLY A 973 -5.32 -0.24 -35.20
CA GLY A 973 -5.70 1.16 -35.32
C GLY A 973 -5.04 1.96 -36.45
N ASN A 974 -4.74 1.34 -37.60
CA ASN A 974 -4.17 2.01 -38.78
C ASN A 974 -2.84 2.78 -38.59
N TYR A 975 -1.83 2.13 -38.01
CA TYR A 975 -0.55 1.99 -38.73
C TYR A 975 -0.10 0.53 -38.65
N TRP A 976 0.57 0.05 -39.71
CA TRP A 976 0.62 -1.36 -40.06
C TRP A 976 1.66 -2.15 -39.27
N ALA A 977 1.27 -3.35 -38.85
CA ALA A 977 2.18 -4.47 -38.62
C ALA A 977 1.79 -5.60 -39.59
N GLY A 978 2.06 -5.39 -40.89
CA GLY A 978 1.60 -6.33 -41.94
C GLY A 978 1.63 -5.84 -43.39
N GLY A 979 2.35 -4.75 -43.71
CA GLY A 979 2.46 -4.19 -45.06
C GLY A 979 2.99 -2.77 -45.08
#